data_AF-A0A9Y2MSM8-F1
#
_entry.id   AF-A0A9Y2MSM8-F1
#
_cell.length_a   1.000
_cell.length_b   1.000
_cell.length_c   1.000
_cell.angle_alpha   90.00
_cell.angle_beta   90.00
_cell.angle_gamma   90.00
#
_symmetry.space_group_name_H-M   'P 1'
#
loop_
_entity.id
_entity.type
_entity.pdbx_description
1 polymer ?
#
loop_
_entity_poly.entity_id
_entity_poly.type
_entity_poly.pdbx_seq_one_letter_code
_entity_poly.pdbx_strand_id
1 'polypeptide(L)'
;MGHSHGVLTAEPADNLTTLAECERVFAEVLADIVGADHVPVDSHFFDDLGADSMVMARFCARVRKRPDLPSVSMPDVYQHPTIRNLAAALTSTTTTPSSQPAITLAECEQLFAEVLADIVGADHVPVDSHFFDDLGADSMVMARFCARVRKRPDLPSVSMPDTYKHPTIRSLAAALNTTADTETAASQPATPAAPNEPPRHARNGKYVLCGALQLLFLLGYPGLTAAVWVAGFKWVAASPNLVDVYLRSVVFGAAMFLGLCSLPILVKWVLVGRWKPQEIRVWSMAYVRFWLVKTLIQRNPMVLFVGSPLYTLYLRALGAKIGRGAVIFSRNLPACTDLLSIGDGAVIRKDSFFNGYRAHDGVIQTGAVSIGKDALVGEATVLDIRTSLGDGAQLGHSSALHAGQAIPAGERWVGAPAQRAEKTNQMAVSARDVGTGRRVVFSAVQLGNLLLLGLPLTFGIADIAIPQLPEFAPLLDSAPVSLTTWAFFRDALVVSAVVFFGAVLVGLVLVGTVPRVLNLFIKPDTVYPLYGFHYWLQRAIARTTNIRFYTTLFGGTSYIIYYLRWLGYSLRGVRQTGSNFGEMVKHDTPFLSAAGSGTMVADGLSIINADFSSTSFRLSQASIGPDNFLGNMIAYPPQSKAGDNCLLATKVMVPLDGQVREGVGLLGAPSFEIPRSVKRDRELDVSSADELRRGLRAKTVYNTISMALFLLVRWTFFLSVTVVYLAAINLLHFVGSLALAVALATAVVIVFTVAYNVVVDRLFRPLQALVPQGCSIYDRAFWRHERFWKVSSLTYVLAFNGTPLKNVIWRLLGMRVGRRVFDDGLRVPERSFTTIGENCTLNADTIVQCHSQEDGGFKSDRIAIGAGCTLGVGAFVHYGVTTGDRAMLATSSFLMKGEEMPPNALWGGNPATEMREHSVDLQVRKISIDDNGAAVLVRGG
;
A
#
# COMPACT_ATOMS: atom_id res chain seq x y z
N MET A 1 -56.65 -46.87 25.55
CA MET A 1 -55.73 -47.67 24.72
C MET A 1 -54.83 -46.73 23.96
N GLY A 2 -53.50 -46.89 24.04
CA GLY A 2 -52.54 -46.20 23.16
C GLY A 2 -51.53 -45.26 23.83
N HIS A 3 -50.71 -45.83 24.72
CA HIS A 3 -49.40 -45.39 25.23
C HIS A 3 -48.81 -44.02 24.81
N SER A 4 -48.64 -43.12 25.78
CA SER A 4 -47.46 -42.24 25.84
C SER A 4 -46.53 -42.73 26.94
N HIS A 5 -45.41 -43.34 26.55
CA HIS A 5 -44.34 -43.67 27.48
C HIS A 5 -43.71 -42.38 28.02
N GLY A 6 -43.61 -42.29 29.34
CA GLY A 6 -42.81 -41.28 30.01
C GLY A 6 -41.35 -41.41 29.64
N VAL A 7 -40.73 -40.29 29.27
CA VAL A 7 -39.29 -40.15 29.26
C VAL A 7 -38.92 -39.43 30.54
N LEU A 8 -38.22 -40.16 31.40
CA LEU A 8 -37.57 -39.69 32.61
C LEU A 8 -36.77 -38.41 32.29
N THR A 9 -37.04 -37.36 33.05
CA THR A 9 -36.11 -36.24 33.24
C THR A 9 -34.81 -36.81 33.82
N ALA A 10 -33.81 -37.03 32.96
CA ALA A 10 -32.44 -37.13 33.42
C ALA A 10 -32.01 -35.72 33.84
N GLU A 11 -31.76 -35.55 35.13
CA GLU A 11 -31.05 -34.40 35.67
C GLU A 11 -29.76 -34.18 34.84
N PRO A 12 -29.42 -32.94 34.45
CA PRO A 12 -28.08 -32.68 33.95
C PRO A 12 -27.13 -32.92 35.12
N ALA A 13 -26.36 -34.01 35.05
CA ALA A 13 -25.26 -34.24 35.97
C ALA A 13 -24.32 -33.03 35.92
N ASP A 14 -24.23 -32.31 37.04
CA ASP A 14 -23.12 -31.43 37.37
C ASP A 14 -21.83 -32.25 37.38
N ASN A 15 -21.24 -32.48 36.21
CA ASN A 15 -19.89 -32.99 36.10
C ASN A 15 -18.92 -31.80 36.26
N LEU A 16 -18.87 -31.24 37.47
CA LEU A 16 -17.68 -30.50 37.92
C LEU A 16 -16.54 -31.52 37.99
N THR A 17 -15.66 -31.52 37.00
CA THR A 17 -14.48 -32.38 36.99
C THR A 17 -13.65 -32.05 38.23
N THR A 18 -13.65 -32.93 39.22
CA THR A 18 -12.93 -32.68 40.48
C THR A 18 -11.43 -32.59 40.20
N LEU A 19 -10.68 -31.84 41.01
CA LEU A 19 -9.22 -31.73 40.89
C LEU A 19 -8.55 -33.11 40.82
N ALA A 20 -9.00 -34.04 41.66
CA ALA A 20 -8.51 -35.43 41.68
C ALA A 20 -8.79 -36.19 40.38
N GLU A 21 -9.95 -35.94 39.74
CA GLU A 21 -10.29 -36.51 38.44
C GLU A 21 -9.38 -35.95 37.33
N CYS A 22 -9.15 -34.62 37.32
CA CYS A 22 -8.25 -33.98 36.37
C CYS A 22 -6.82 -34.50 36.50
N GLU A 23 -6.30 -34.62 37.73
CA GLU A 23 -4.97 -35.18 37.99
C GLU A 23 -4.83 -36.61 37.45
N ARG A 24 -5.79 -37.49 37.79
CA ARG A 24 -5.80 -38.88 37.32
C ARG A 24 -5.80 -38.96 35.80
N VAL A 25 -6.67 -38.18 35.17
CA VAL A 25 -6.86 -38.23 33.72
C VAL A 25 -5.67 -37.62 32.97
N PHE A 26 -5.07 -36.56 33.48
CA PHE A 26 -3.82 -36.02 32.94
C PHE A 26 -2.66 -36.99 33.08
N ALA A 27 -2.55 -37.69 34.22
CA ALA A 27 -1.53 -38.73 34.42
C ALA A 27 -1.69 -39.87 33.41
N GLU A 28 -2.91 -40.33 33.15
CA GLU A 28 -3.18 -41.35 32.14
C GLU A 28 -2.81 -40.90 30.71
N VAL A 29 -3.20 -39.68 30.32
CA VAL A 29 -2.86 -39.17 28.98
C VAL A 29 -1.35 -39.02 28.83
N LEU A 30 -0.68 -38.54 29.87
CA LEU A 30 0.75 -38.31 29.82
C LEU A 30 1.52 -39.63 29.80
N ALA A 31 1.13 -40.60 30.63
CA ALA A 31 1.66 -41.97 30.67
C ALA A 31 1.59 -42.65 29.29
N ASP A 32 0.46 -42.55 28.60
CA ASP A 32 0.29 -43.09 27.24
C ASP A 32 1.18 -42.40 26.19
N ILE A 33 1.47 -41.11 26.35
CA ILE A 33 2.34 -40.38 25.40
C ILE A 33 3.81 -40.73 25.62
N VAL A 34 4.24 -40.82 26.87
CA VAL A 34 5.65 -41.09 27.22
C VAL A 34 5.98 -42.59 27.25
N GLY A 35 4.96 -43.46 27.18
CA GLY A 35 5.11 -44.91 27.19
C GLY A 35 5.50 -45.48 28.56
N ALA A 36 4.98 -44.88 29.64
CA ALA A 36 5.23 -45.31 31.02
C ALA A 36 3.97 -45.95 31.63
N ASP A 37 4.15 -46.93 32.53
CA ASP A 37 3.03 -47.59 33.23
C ASP A 37 2.30 -46.65 34.20
N HIS A 38 3.03 -45.69 34.78
CA HIS A 38 2.48 -44.67 35.66
C HIS A 38 3.35 -43.41 35.64
N VAL A 39 2.72 -42.22 35.69
CA VAL A 39 3.40 -40.93 35.81
C VAL A 39 3.00 -40.29 37.14
N PRO A 40 3.95 -40.05 38.07
CA PRO A 40 3.66 -39.38 39.33
C PRO A 40 3.17 -37.95 39.09
N VAL A 41 2.14 -37.52 39.83
CA VAL A 41 1.50 -36.21 39.60
C VAL A 41 2.38 -35.01 39.98
N ASP A 42 3.41 -35.24 40.80
CA ASP A 42 4.35 -34.23 41.28
C ASP A 42 5.65 -34.17 40.45
N SER A 43 5.83 -35.07 39.49
CA SER A 43 7.04 -35.10 38.66
C SER A 43 7.05 -33.92 37.69
N HIS A 44 8.20 -33.24 37.62
CA HIS A 44 8.43 -32.13 36.70
C HIS A 44 8.46 -32.66 35.25
N PHE A 45 7.63 -32.09 34.38
CA PHE A 45 7.46 -32.56 33.01
C PHE A 45 8.77 -32.62 32.24
N PHE A 46 9.62 -31.61 32.42
CA PHE A 46 10.84 -31.46 31.64
C PHE A 46 12.05 -32.11 32.31
N ASP A 47 12.15 -32.03 33.63
CA ASP A 47 13.36 -32.39 34.36
C ASP A 47 13.32 -33.84 34.86
N ASP A 48 12.17 -34.28 35.40
CA ASP A 48 12.03 -35.62 35.95
C ASP A 48 11.56 -36.63 34.88
N LEU A 49 10.62 -36.20 34.03
CA LEU A 49 10.05 -37.06 32.98
C LEU A 49 10.80 -36.94 31.65
N GLY A 50 11.73 -35.99 31.51
CA GLY A 50 12.49 -35.77 30.29
C GLY A 50 11.63 -35.44 29.07
N ALA A 51 10.39 -34.98 29.27
CA ALA A 51 9.44 -34.76 28.19
C ALA A 51 9.76 -33.46 27.45
N ASP A 52 10.05 -33.54 26.15
CA ASP A 52 10.33 -32.35 25.35
C ASP A 52 9.05 -31.56 24.99
N SER A 53 9.23 -30.36 24.44
CA SER A 53 8.11 -29.48 24.04
C SER A 53 7.17 -30.12 23.01
N MET A 54 7.63 -31.10 22.22
CA MET A 54 6.81 -31.82 21.25
C MET A 54 5.95 -32.88 21.93
N VAL A 55 6.49 -33.58 22.94
CA VAL A 55 5.74 -34.50 23.81
C VAL A 55 4.64 -33.73 24.56
N MET A 56 4.97 -32.56 25.11
CA MET A 56 4.00 -31.72 25.82
C MET A 56 2.95 -31.11 24.90
N ALA A 57 3.32 -30.73 23.67
CA ALA A 57 2.34 -30.26 22.69
C ALA A 57 1.35 -31.37 22.29
N ARG A 58 1.79 -32.63 22.22
CA ARG A 58 0.89 -33.78 22.00
C ARG A 58 -0.02 -34.02 23.20
N PHE A 59 0.49 -33.84 24.41
CA PHE A 59 -0.30 -33.89 25.65
C PHE A 59 -1.42 -32.83 25.62
N CYS A 60 -1.09 -31.56 25.40
CA CYS A 60 -2.09 -30.50 25.25
C CYS A 60 -3.13 -30.82 24.17
N ALA A 61 -2.69 -31.33 23.01
CA ALA A 61 -3.58 -31.66 21.91
C ALA A 61 -4.52 -32.85 22.22
N ARG A 62 -4.09 -33.84 23.00
CA ARG A 62 -4.93 -34.97 23.42
C ARG A 62 -5.90 -34.57 24.52
N VAL A 63 -5.47 -33.75 25.48
CA VAL A 63 -6.36 -33.21 26.52
C VAL A 63 -7.45 -32.34 25.89
N ARG A 64 -7.13 -31.46 24.93
CA ARG A 64 -8.15 -30.64 24.23
C ARG A 64 -9.19 -31.42 23.42
N LYS A 65 -8.94 -32.70 23.11
CA LYS A 65 -9.92 -33.56 22.44
C LYS A 65 -10.94 -34.17 23.40
N ARG A 66 -10.72 -34.03 24.71
CA ARG A 66 -11.62 -34.49 25.76
C ARG A 66 -12.46 -33.31 26.27
N PRO A 67 -13.77 -33.27 25.95
CA PRO A 67 -14.65 -32.17 26.35
C PRO A 67 -14.96 -32.15 27.85
N ASP A 68 -14.65 -33.23 28.56
CA ASP A 68 -14.76 -33.43 30.01
C ASP A 68 -13.62 -32.80 30.83
N LEU A 69 -12.58 -32.28 30.18
CA LEU A 69 -11.39 -31.70 30.83
C LEU A 69 -11.22 -30.22 30.50
N PRO A 70 -10.60 -29.43 31.39
CA PRO A 70 -10.23 -28.06 31.09
C PRO A 70 -9.16 -27.99 29.99
N SER A 71 -9.23 -26.96 29.14
CA SER A 71 -8.31 -26.81 28.01
C SER A 71 -6.89 -26.47 28.49
N VAL A 72 -5.90 -27.26 28.08
CA VAL A 72 -4.48 -27.07 28.38
C VAL A 72 -3.73 -26.44 27.20
N SER A 73 -2.85 -25.46 27.46
CA SER A 73 -1.92 -24.87 26.50
C SER A 73 -0.45 -25.03 26.88
N MET A 74 0.46 -24.85 25.92
CA MET A 74 1.90 -24.94 26.18
C MET A 74 2.38 -23.90 27.20
N PRO A 75 1.90 -22.64 27.18
CA PRO A 75 2.15 -21.70 28.28
C PRO A 75 1.77 -22.26 29.66
N ASP A 76 0.60 -22.89 29.79
CA ASP A 76 0.14 -23.47 31.07
C ASP A 76 1.07 -24.58 31.56
N VAL A 77 1.57 -25.42 30.63
CA VAL A 77 2.53 -26.49 30.93
C VAL A 77 3.88 -25.94 31.40
N TYR A 78 4.33 -24.82 30.85
CA TYR A 78 5.58 -24.18 31.31
C TYR A 78 5.42 -23.46 32.65
N GLN A 79 4.25 -22.86 32.89
CA GLN A 79 3.94 -22.15 34.14
C GLN A 79 3.65 -23.13 35.30
N HIS A 80 3.06 -24.28 35.00
CA HIS A 80 2.70 -25.31 35.96
C HIS A 80 3.27 -26.66 35.53
N PRO A 81 4.58 -26.87 35.73
CA PRO A 81 5.29 -27.98 35.11
C PRO A 81 5.13 -29.33 35.82
N THR A 82 4.06 -29.53 36.58
CA THR A 82 3.67 -30.81 37.18
C THR A 82 2.17 -31.04 36.99
N ILE A 83 1.70 -32.29 36.98
CA ILE A 83 0.28 -32.60 36.78
C ILE A 83 -0.58 -31.96 37.87
N ARG A 84 -0.15 -32.04 39.13
CA ARG A 84 -0.85 -31.46 40.27
C ARG A 84 -1.03 -29.95 40.12
N ASN A 85 0.04 -29.23 39.82
CA ASN A 85 -0.03 -27.77 39.67
C ASN A 85 -0.86 -27.38 38.45
N LEU A 86 -0.75 -28.13 37.35
CA LEU A 86 -1.50 -27.88 36.13
C LEU A 86 -3.00 -28.13 36.33
N ALA A 87 -3.37 -29.23 36.98
CA ALA A 87 -4.76 -29.55 37.28
C ALA A 87 -5.36 -28.53 38.27
N ALA A 88 -4.60 -28.10 39.28
CA ALA A 88 -5.03 -27.09 40.25
C ALA A 88 -5.25 -25.71 39.60
N ALA A 89 -4.33 -25.28 38.74
CA ALA A 89 -4.45 -24.02 38.01
C ALA A 89 -5.67 -24.00 37.08
N LEU A 90 -5.99 -25.13 36.45
CA LEU A 90 -7.06 -25.21 35.45
C LEU A 90 -8.45 -25.48 36.05
N THR A 91 -8.54 -26.10 37.22
CA THR A 91 -9.81 -26.30 37.95
C THR A 91 -10.20 -25.11 38.81
N SER A 92 -9.26 -24.25 39.20
CA SER A 92 -9.53 -22.99 39.91
C SER A 92 -10.14 -21.89 39.03
N THR A 93 -10.10 -22.02 37.69
CA THR A 93 -10.67 -21.05 36.75
C THR A 93 -12.20 -21.02 36.67
N THR A 94 -12.94 -21.84 37.43
CA THR A 94 -14.40 -21.69 37.59
C THR A 94 -14.72 -20.75 38.75
N THR A 95 -14.30 -19.49 38.65
CA THR A 95 -14.84 -18.42 39.49
C THR A 95 -15.40 -17.32 38.59
N THR A 96 -16.69 -17.07 38.77
CA THR A 96 -17.46 -15.91 38.32
C THR A 96 -16.62 -14.63 38.49
N PRO A 97 -16.69 -13.63 37.59
CA PRO A 97 -15.75 -12.50 37.59
C PRO A 97 -15.91 -11.69 38.88
N SER A 98 -14.99 -11.93 39.81
CA SER A 98 -14.71 -11.06 40.93
C SER A 98 -14.12 -9.77 40.34
N SER A 99 -14.75 -8.64 40.66
CA SER A 99 -14.19 -7.31 40.42
C SER A 99 -12.77 -7.25 40.98
N GLN A 100 -11.77 -7.22 40.11
CA GLN A 100 -10.39 -6.95 40.51
C GLN A 100 -10.36 -5.62 41.26
N PRO A 101 -9.63 -5.51 42.39
CA PRO A 101 -9.41 -4.21 43.02
C PRO A 101 -8.71 -3.30 42.00
N ALA A 102 -9.22 -2.09 41.84
CA ALA A 102 -8.63 -1.10 40.96
C ALA A 102 -7.17 -0.85 41.40
N ILE A 103 -6.22 -1.01 40.47
CA ILE A 103 -4.81 -0.72 40.73
C ILE A 103 -4.69 0.74 41.21
N THR A 104 -4.00 0.96 42.32
CA THR A 104 -3.79 2.33 42.80
C THR A 104 -2.84 3.06 41.84
N LEU A 105 -2.93 4.40 41.81
CA LEU A 105 -2.03 5.21 40.99
C LEU A 105 -0.55 4.94 41.30
N ALA A 106 -0.21 4.78 42.59
CA ALA A 106 1.15 4.49 43.02
C ALA A 106 1.64 3.10 42.56
N GLU A 107 0.79 2.07 42.62
CA GLU A 107 1.12 0.74 42.10
C GLU A 107 1.30 0.77 40.57
N CYS A 108 0.43 1.47 39.85
CA CYS A 108 0.55 1.64 38.40
C CYS A 108 1.85 2.36 38.01
N GLU A 109 2.19 3.45 38.71
CA GLU A 109 3.47 4.16 38.53
C GLU A 109 4.67 3.24 38.77
N GLN A 110 4.67 2.46 39.85
CA GLN A 110 5.77 1.56 40.18
C GLN A 110 5.94 0.46 39.13
N LEU A 111 4.86 -0.20 38.74
CA LEU A 111 4.90 -1.27 37.74
C LEU A 111 5.30 -0.75 36.35
N PHE A 112 4.88 0.45 35.96
CA PHE A 112 5.37 1.10 34.75
C PHE A 112 6.87 1.42 34.85
N ALA A 113 7.35 1.89 36.00
CA ALA A 113 8.77 2.15 36.21
C ALA A 113 9.62 0.87 36.12
N GLU A 114 9.15 -0.25 36.69
CA GLU A 114 9.79 -1.56 36.59
C GLU A 114 9.89 -2.02 35.12
N VAL A 115 8.78 -1.97 34.37
CA VAL A 115 8.78 -2.39 32.97
C VAL A 115 9.71 -1.51 32.13
N LEU A 116 9.76 -0.20 32.40
CA LEU A 116 10.62 0.72 31.65
C LEU A 116 12.09 0.53 32.01
N ALA A 117 12.42 0.36 33.29
CA ALA A 117 13.77 0.06 33.80
C ALA A 117 14.36 -1.17 33.11
N ASP A 118 13.57 -2.24 33.00
CA ASP A 118 13.95 -3.48 32.31
C ASP A 118 14.19 -3.31 30.79
N ILE A 119 13.60 -2.29 30.16
CA ILE A 119 13.79 -2.03 28.72
C ILE A 119 15.05 -1.22 28.48
N VAL A 120 15.27 -0.19 29.30
CA VAL A 120 16.43 0.71 29.17
C VAL A 120 17.69 0.14 29.81
N GLY A 121 17.56 -0.92 30.62
CA GLY A 121 18.67 -1.55 31.33
C GLY A 121 19.18 -0.69 32.49
N ALA A 122 18.28 0.00 33.19
CA ALA A 122 18.61 0.82 34.36
C ALA A 122 18.06 0.17 35.63
N ASP A 123 18.72 0.39 36.77
CA ASP A 123 18.27 -0.16 38.06
C ASP A 123 16.95 0.48 38.54
N HIS A 124 16.73 1.76 38.21
CA HIS A 124 15.52 2.50 38.54
C HIS A 124 15.26 3.63 37.53
N VAL A 125 13.99 3.87 37.20
CA VAL A 125 13.55 5.00 36.37
C VAL A 125 12.67 5.93 37.22
N PRO A 126 13.09 7.19 37.48
CA PRO A 126 12.27 8.13 38.23
C PRO A 126 10.96 8.45 37.50
N VAL A 127 9.84 8.44 38.22
CA VAL A 127 8.48 8.56 37.63
C VAL A 127 8.20 9.89 36.93
N ASP A 128 8.95 10.93 37.29
CA ASP A 128 8.86 12.29 36.76
C ASP A 128 9.80 12.54 35.57
N SER A 129 10.65 11.56 35.22
CA SER A 129 11.59 11.71 34.08
C SER A 129 10.83 11.74 32.76
N HIS A 130 11.10 12.74 31.93
CA HIS A 130 10.56 12.82 30.59
C HIS A 130 11.12 11.71 29.71
N PHE A 131 10.25 10.90 29.10
CA PHE A 131 10.64 9.73 28.31
C PHE A 131 11.66 10.07 27.23
N PHE A 132 11.45 11.17 26.51
CA PHE A 132 12.24 11.52 25.33
C PHE A 132 13.45 12.41 25.64
N ASP A 133 13.33 13.29 26.63
CA ASP A 133 14.35 14.31 26.89
C ASP A 133 15.34 13.86 27.97
N ASP A 134 14.84 13.27 29.05
CA ASP A 134 15.66 12.85 30.19
C ASP A 134 16.21 11.43 29.99
N LEU A 135 15.33 10.50 29.60
CA LEU A 135 15.70 9.09 29.40
C LEU A 135 16.28 8.83 28.01
N GLY A 136 16.13 9.77 27.07
CA GLY A 136 16.56 9.59 25.68
C GLY A 136 15.86 8.44 24.96
N ALA A 137 14.67 8.02 25.44
CA ALA A 137 13.92 6.94 24.83
C ALA A 137 13.44 7.36 23.44
N ASP A 138 13.59 6.47 22.45
CA ASP A 138 13.03 6.66 21.12
C ASP A 138 11.71 5.88 20.97
N SER A 139 11.05 6.01 19.81
CA SER A 139 9.78 5.31 19.60
C SER A 139 9.91 3.78 19.65
N MET A 140 11.09 3.20 19.41
CA MET A 140 11.29 1.75 19.52
C MET A 140 11.31 1.30 20.99
N VAL A 141 11.96 2.08 21.86
CA VAL A 141 11.94 1.85 23.30
C VAL A 141 10.50 1.96 23.82
N MET A 142 9.76 2.98 23.40
CA MET A 142 8.36 3.17 23.81
C MET A 142 7.42 2.11 23.22
N ALA A 143 7.62 1.67 21.99
CA ALA A 143 6.82 0.58 21.42
C ALA A 143 7.01 -0.73 22.20
N ARG A 144 8.26 -1.04 22.60
CA ARG A 144 8.56 -2.18 23.48
C ARG A 144 7.92 -2.03 24.85
N PHE A 145 7.90 -0.82 25.40
CA PHE A 145 7.21 -0.51 26.66
C PHE A 145 5.72 -0.80 26.55
N CYS A 146 5.04 -0.22 25.55
CA CYS A 146 3.62 -0.49 25.27
C CYS A 146 3.34 -1.99 25.08
N ALA A 147 4.21 -2.71 24.35
CA ALA A 147 4.06 -4.14 24.12
C ALA A 147 4.24 -4.99 25.39
N ARG A 148 5.20 -4.66 26.26
CA ARG A 148 5.40 -5.35 27.54
C ARG A 148 4.27 -5.06 28.53
N VAL A 149 3.81 -3.81 28.60
CA VAL A 149 2.65 -3.42 29.41
C VAL A 149 1.40 -4.16 28.96
N ARG A 150 1.13 -4.26 27.66
CA ARG A 150 -0.03 -5.01 27.14
C ARG A 150 0.00 -6.52 27.40
N LYS A 151 1.16 -7.09 27.74
CA LYS A 151 1.27 -8.50 28.17
C LYS A 151 0.98 -8.71 29.65
N ARG A 152 0.82 -7.63 30.42
CA ARG A 152 0.51 -7.61 31.84
C ARG A 152 -0.97 -7.26 32.05
N PRO A 153 -1.84 -8.25 32.33
CA PRO A 153 -3.29 -8.01 32.48
C PRO A 153 -3.64 -7.18 33.72
N ASP A 154 -2.70 -7.04 34.65
CA ASP A 154 -2.76 -6.21 35.85
C ASP A 154 -2.53 -4.71 35.58
N LEU A 155 -2.11 -4.33 34.37
CA LEU A 155 -1.84 -2.95 33.98
C LEU A 155 -2.86 -2.42 32.96
N PRO A 156 -3.17 -1.11 33.00
CA PRO A 156 -3.96 -0.49 31.95
C PRO A 156 -3.21 -0.52 30.62
N SER A 157 -3.94 -0.76 29.53
CA SER A 157 -3.36 -0.80 28.18
C SER A 157 -2.79 0.56 27.80
N VAL A 158 -1.57 0.57 27.25
CA VAL A 158 -0.86 1.77 26.80
C VAL A 158 -0.68 1.73 25.30
N SER A 159 -0.98 2.83 24.62
CA SER A 159 -0.69 3.03 23.19
C SER A 159 0.44 4.04 22.96
N MET A 160 1.09 3.98 21.78
CA MET A 160 2.11 4.96 21.41
C MET A 160 1.62 6.42 21.48
N PRO A 161 0.41 6.79 21.01
CA PRO A 161 -0.15 8.11 21.22
C PRO A 161 -0.18 8.55 22.70
N ASP A 162 -0.47 7.64 23.64
CA ASP A 162 -0.52 7.97 25.06
C ASP A 162 0.86 8.34 25.59
N THR A 163 1.90 7.62 25.18
CA THR A 163 3.30 7.91 25.59
C THR A 163 3.80 9.27 25.11
N TYR A 164 3.30 9.80 23.99
CA TYR A 164 3.65 11.13 23.50
C TYR A 164 2.85 12.24 24.19
N LYS A 165 1.56 11.99 24.46
CA LYS A 165 0.68 12.96 25.13
C LYS A 165 0.99 13.10 26.62
N HIS A 166 1.43 12.00 27.24
CA HIS A 166 1.73 11.90 28.68
C HIS A 166 3.15 11.37 28.86
N PRO A 167 4.18 12.21 28.65
CA PRO A 167 5.56 11.77 28.45
C PRO A 167 6.34 11.52 29.75
N THR A 168 5.65 11.26 30.86
CA THR A 168 6.24 10.83 32.14
C THR A 168 5.38 9.71 32.72
N ILE A 169 5.97 8.81 33.51
CA ILE A 169 5.25 7.70 34.16
C ILE A 169 4.08 8.23 34.97
N ARG A 170 4.32 9.27 35.79
CA ARG A 170 3.28 9.92 36.60
C ARG A 170 2.12 10.42 35.75
N SER A 171 2.41 11.19 34.69
CA SER A 171 1.36 11.73 33.82
C SER A 171 0.58 10.64 33.07
N LEU A 172 1.28 9.57 32.66
CA LEU A 172 0.68 8.45 31.94
C LEU A 172 -0.23 7.63 32.84
N ALA A 173 0.25 7.26 34.02
CA ALA A 173 -0.53 6.53 35.02
C ALA A 173 -1.76 7.35 35.47
N ALA A 174 -1.60 8.65 35.68
CA ALA A 174 -2.70 9.55 36.03
C ALA A 174 -3.75 9.63 34.91
N ALA A 175 -3.32 9.79 33.66
CA ALA A 175 -4.23 9.85 32.51
C ALA A 175 -5.05 8.56 32.37
N LEU A 176 -4.41 7.40 32.49
CA LEU A 176 -5.04 6.09 32.34
C LEU A 176 -5.97 5.74 33.52
N ASN A 177 -5.64 6.17 34.74
CA ASN A 177 -6.52 6.01 35.90
C ASN A 177 -7.75 6.94 35.84
N THR A 178 -7.63 8.14 35.29
CA THR A 178 -8.78 9.05 35.14
C THR A 178 -9.77 8.56 34.08
N THR A 179 -9.28 7.87 33.05
CA THR A 179 -10.14 7.20 32.07
C THR A 179 -10.89 6.00 32.65
N ALA A 180 -10.39 5.32 33.69
CA ALA A 180 -11.13 4.24 34.35
C ALA A 180 -12.44 4.74 34.98
N ASP A 181 -12.45 5.96 35.55
CA ASP A 181 -13.67 6.57 36.13
C ASP A 181 -14.59 7.19 35.07
N THR A 182 -14.02 7.75 33.99
CA THR A 182 -14.79 8.42 32.91
C THR A 182 -15.33 7.44 31.87
N GLU A 183 -14.72 6.26 31.72
CA GLU A 183 -15.21 5.20 30.85
C GLU A 183 -16.57 4.68 31.29
N THR A 184 -16.98 4.85 32.55
CA THR A 184 -18.32 4.46 33.03
C THR A 184 -19.49 5.20 32.35
N ALA A 185 -19.24 6.32 31.65
CA ALA A 185 -20.28 7.08 30.94
C ALA A 185 -20.25 6.91 29.39
N ALA A 186 -19.28 6.18 28.84
CA ALA A 186 -19.21 5.86 27.40
C ALA A 186 -18.86 4.38 27.11
N SER A 187 -18.83 3.52 28.14
CA SER A 187 -18.69 2.08 28.03
C SER A 187 -20.05 1.43 27.78
N GLN A 188 -20.36 1.20 26.50
CA GLN A 188 -21.32 0.14 26.17
C GLN A 188 -20.65 -1.22 26.44
N PRO A 189 -21.37 -2.18 27.05
CA PRO A 189 -20.78 -3.44 27.51
C PRO A 189 -20.17 -4.23 26.35
N ALA A 190 -18.98 -4.77 26.57
CA ALA A 190 -18.30 -5.68 25.65
C ALA A 190 -19.19 -6.91 25.40
N THR A 191 -19.69 -7.05 24.18
CA THR A 191 -20.23 -8.33 23.73
C THR A 191 -19.04 -9.24 23.40
N PRO A 192 -19.04 -10.52 23.80
CA PRO A 192 -17.99 -11.45 23.43
C PRO A 192 -17.81 -11.46 21.91
N ALA A 193 -16.54 -11.48 21.48
CA ALA A 193 -16.18 -11.58 20.07
C ALA A 193 -17.05 -12.62 19.36
N ALA A 194 -17.67 -12.25 18.24
CA ALA A 194 -18.47 -13.19 17.46
C ALA A 194 -17.62 -14.45 17.14
N PRO A 195 -18.23 -15.65 17.08
CA PRO A 195 -17.48 -16.89 16.94
C PRO A 195 -16.50 -16.81 15.78
N ASN A 196 -15.21 -17.08 16.06
CA ASN A 196 -14.17 -17.29 15.07
C ASN A 196 -14.62 -18.37 14.08
N GLU A 197 -15.31 -17.99 12.99
CA GLU A 197 -15.51 -18.91 11.88
C GLU A 197 -14.12 -19.38 11.42
N PRO A 198 -13.92 -20.71 11.25
CA PRO A 198 -12.64 -21.21 10.80
C PRO A 198 -12.30 -20.59 9.44
N PRO A 199 -11.03 -20.20 9.19
CA PRO A 199 -10.69 -19.44 8.01
C PRO A 199 -11.11 -20.21 6.76
N ARG A 200 -11.68 -19.50 5.78
CA ARG A 200 -12.30 -20.11 4.60
C ARG A 200 -11.23 -20.51 3.57
N HIS A 201 -10.46 -21.55 3.88
CA HIS A 201 -9.33 -22.00 3.08
C HIS A 201 -9.78 -22.65 1.76
N ALA A 202 -9.22 -22.19 0.64
CA ALA A 202 -9.36 -22.89 -0.62
C ALA A 202 -8.49 -24.16 -0.64
N ARG A 203 -9.03 -25.25 -1.20
CA ARG A 203 -8.25 -26.47 -1.48
C ARG A 203 -7.10 -26.15 -2.46
N ASN A 204 -5.94 -26.79 -2.27
CA ASN A 204 -4.74 -26.57 -3.10
C ASN A 204 -5.01 -26.71 -4.60
N GLY A 205 -5.84 -27.66 -5.02
CA GLY A 205 -6.19 -27.83 -6.44
C GLY A 205 -6.88 -26.60 -7.05
N LYS A 206 -7.77 -25.92 -6.29
CA LYS A 206 -8.43 -24.69 -6.76
C LYS A 206 -7.44 -23.53 -6.87
N TYR A 207 -6.50 -23.43 -5.92
CA TYR A 207 -5.41 -22.45 -5.96
C TYR A 207 -4.52 -22.62 -7.20
N VAL A 208 -4.10 -23.86 -7.50
CA VAL A 208 -3.27 -24.15 -8.69
C VAL A 208 -4.05 -23.92 -9.98
N LEU A 209 -5.29 -24.39 -10.09
CA LEU A 209 -6.13 -24.17 -11.27
C LEU A 209 -6.37 -22.67 -11.53
N CYS A 210 -6.68 -21.89 -10.48
CA CYS A 210 -6.83 -20.45 -10.57
C CYS A 210 -5.54 -19.80 -11.12
N GLY A 211 -4.37 -20.17 -10.56
CA GLY A 211 -3.08 -19.69 -11.04
C GLY A 211 -2.77 -20.06 -12.49
N ALA A 212 -3.13 -21.27 -12.93
CA ALA A 212 -2.94 -21.71 -14.31
C ALA A 212 -3.81 -20.89 -15.28
N LEU A 213 -5.09 -20.67 -14.96
CA LEU A 213 -5.99 -19.85 -15.78
C LEU A 213 -5.52 -18.38 -15.86
N GLN A 214 -5.04 -17.84 -14.74
CA GLN A 214 -4.48 -16.49 -14.71
C GLN A 214 -3.18 -16.39 -15.50
N LEU A 215 -2.31 -17.40 -15.45
CA LEU A 215 -1.08 -17.46 -16.26
C LEU A 215 -1.41 -17.49 -17.75
N LEU A 216 -2.37 -18.33 -18.17
CA LEU A 216 -2.83 -18.39 -19.55
C LEU A 216 -3.33 -17.02 -20.03
N PHE A 217 -4.08 -16.30 -19.20
CA PHE A 217 -4.50 -14.94 -19.55
C PHE A 217 -3.32 -13.96 -19.60
N LEU A 218 -2.41 -13.99 -18.61
CA LEU A 218 -1.26 -13.09 -18.55
C LEU A 218 -0.31 -13.27 -19.73
N LEU A 219 -0.20 -14.46 -20.31
CA LEU A 219 0.59 -14.73 -21.51
C LEU A 219 -0.21 -14.48 -22.80
N GLY A 220 -1.45 -14.98 -22.84
CA GLY A 220 -2.30 -14.96 -24.03
C GLY A 220 -2.80 -13.58 -24.41
N TYR A 221 -3.22 -12.75 -23.44
CA TYR A 221 -3.77 -11.43 -23.74
C TYR A 221 -2.74 -10.46 -24.34
N PRO A 222 -1.52 -10.29 -23.77
CA PRO A 222 -0.47 -9.50 -24.40
C PRO A 222 -0.01 -10.10 -25.73
N GLY A 223 0.09 -11.43 -25.84
CA GLY A 223 0.45 -12.11 -27.10
C GLY A 223 -0.56 -11.83 -28.22
N LEU A 224 -1.86 -11.93 -27.93
CA LEU A 224 -2.93 -11.57 -28.88
C LEU A 224 -2.88 -10.09 -29.27
N THR A 225 -2.69 -9.21 -28.29
CA THR A 225 -2.55 -7.77 -28.53
C THR A 225 -1.38 -7.46 -29.45
N ALA A 226 -0.23 -8.13 -29.23
CA ALA A 226 0.96 -7.99 -30.07
C ALA A 226 0.72 -8.54 -31.48
N ALA A 227 0.05 -9.68 -31.63
CA ALA A 227 -0.33 -10.25 -32.93
C ALA A 227 -1.22 -9.29 -33.74
N VAL A 228 -2.24 -8.69 -33.11
CA VAL A 228 -3.11 -7.69 -33.74
C VAL A 228 -2.30 -6.45 -34.14
N TRP A 229 -1.37 -6.01 -33.29
CA TRP A 229 -0.50 -4.87 -33.58
C TRP A 229 0.40 -5.11 -34.79
N VAL A 230 1.00 -6.30 -34.91
CA VAL A 230 1.80 -6.71 -36.08
C VAL A 230 0.95 -6.75 -37.35
N ALA A 231 -0.26 -7.32 -37.28
CA ALA A 231 -1.16 -7.35 -38.43
C ALA A 231 -1.54 -5.93 -38.90
N GLY A 232 -1.82 -5.03 -37.95
CA GLY A 232 -2.09 -3.63 -38.23
C GLY A 232 -0.89 -2.89 -38.82
N PHE A 233 0.30 -3.07 -38.25
CA PHE A 233 1.53 -2.48 -38.76
C PHE A 233 1.80 -2.90 -40.21
N LYS A 234 1.69 -4.20 -40.52
CA LYS A 234 1.83 -4.69 -41.91
C LYS A 234 0.81 -4.05 -42.86
N TRP A 235 -0.43 -3.90 -42.42
CA TRP A 235 -1.47 -3.27 -43.24
C TRP A 235 -1.20 -1.78 -43.50
N VAL A 236 -0.70 -1.06 -42.49
CA VAL A 236 -0.31 0.35 -42.61
C VAL A 236 0.89 0.51 -43.54
N ALA A 237 1.96 -0.26 -43.31
CA ALA A 237 3.23 -0.19 -44.06
C ALA A 237 3.15 -0.75 -45.50
N ALA A 238 2.07 -1.47 -45.85
CA ALA A 238 1.88 -1.99 -47.20
C ALA A 238 1.61 -0.91 -48.27
N SER A 239 1.41 0.35 -47.87
CA SER A 239 1.19 1.45 -48.80
C SER A 239 2.45 2.30 -48.99
N PRO A 240 2.88 2.58 -50.23
CA PRO A 240 4.01 3.47 -50.48
C PRO A 240 3.63 4.97 -50.38
N ASN A 241 2.34 5.30 -50.24
CA ASN A 241 1.86 6.68 -50.18
C ASN A 241 1.72 7.14 -48.72
N LEU A 242 2.46 8.18 -48.33
CA LEU A 242 2.44 8.75 -46.97
C LEU A 242 1.04 9.18 -46.48
N VAL A 243 0.18 9.68 -47.37
CA VAL A 243 -1.20 10.05 -47.01
C VAL A 243 -2.01 8.80 -46.68
N ASP A 244 -1.85 7.74 -47.45
CA ASP A 244 -2.52 6.47 -47.19
C ASP A 244 -1.96 5.78 -45.93
N VAL A 245 -0.64 5.82 -45.70
CA VAL A 245 -0.01 5.38 -44.44
C VAL A 245 -0.60 6.14 -43.24
N TYR A 246 -0.74 7.47 -43.34
CA TYR A 246 -1.38 8.28 -42.31
C TYR A 246 -2.84 7.86 -42.08
N LEU A 247 -3.66 7.75 -43.13
CA LEU A 247 -5.07 7.38 -43.01
C LEU A 247 -5.24 5.96 -42.43
N ARG A 248 -4.45 4.99 -42.89
CA ARG A 248 -4.44 3.63 -42.33
C ARG A 248 -4.01 3.63 -40.87
N SER A 249 -3.03 4.45 -40.50
CA SER A 249 -2.60 4.60 -39.10
C SER A 249 -3.72 5.14 -38.22
N VAL A 250 -4.48 6.13 -38.71
CA VAL A 250 -5.66 6.66 -38.02
C VAL A 250 -6.72 5.58 -37.85
N VAL A 251 -7.07 4.87 -38.93
CA VAL A 251 -8.11 3.82 -38.93
C VAL A 251 -7.73 2.67 -37.98
N PHE A 252 -6.52 2.13 -38.13
CA PHE A 252 -6.04 1.03 -37.27
C PHE A 252 -5.92 1.48 -35.82
N GLY A 253 -5.32 2.65 -35.58
CA GLY A 253 -5.17 3.22 -34.26
C GLY A 253 -6.50 3.44 -33.55
N ALA A 254 -7.50 3.99 -34.25
CA ALA A 254 -8.85 4.17 -33.74
C ALA A 254 -9.53 2.82 -33.46
N ALA A 255 -9.45 1.85 -34.38
CA ALA A 255 -10.03 0.52 -34.18
C ALA A 255 -9.40 -0.19 -32.97
N MET A 256 -8.08 -0.12 -32.82
CA MET A 256 -7.37 -0.73 -31.70
C MET A 256 -7.73 -0.05 -30.38
N PHE A 257 -7.75 1.29 -30.35
CA PHE A 257 -8.15 2.05 -29.17
C PHE A 257 -9.59 1.72 -28.75
N LEU A 258 -10.54 1.74 -29.68
CA LEU A 258 -11.94 1.38 -29.42
C LEU A 258 -12.08 -0.07 -28.97
N GLY A 259 -11.33 -1.00 -29.56
CA GLY A 259 -11.30 -2.41 -29.15
C GLY A 259 -10.79 -2.57 -27.72
N LEU A 260 -9.66 -1.95 -27.38
CA LEU A 260 -9.12 -1.96 -26.01
C LEU A 260 -10.05 -1.28 -24.99
N CYS A 261 -10.73 -0.21 -25.37
CA CYS A 261 -11.70 0.49 -24.52
C CYS A 261 -12.98 -0.32 -24.29
N SER A 262 -13.52 -0.94 -25.34
CA SER A 262 -14.79 -1.69 -25.29
C SER A 262 -14.64 -3.09 -24.69
N LEU A 263 -13.47 -3.74 -24.85
CA LEU A 263 -13.25 -5.11 -24.39
C LEU A 263 -13.56 -5.31 -22.90
N PRO A 264 -13.06 -4.51 -21.94
CA PRO A 264 -13.41 -4.70 -20.52
C PRO A 264 -14.90 -4.47 -20.24
N ILE A 265 -15.57 -3.58 -20.99
CA ILE A 265 -17.02 -3.34 -20.86
C ILE A 265 -17.77 -4.61 -21.26
N LEU A 266 -17.48 -5.14 -22.44
CA LEU A 266 -18.10 -6.36 -22.96
C LEU A 266 -17.86 -7.56 -22.02
N VAL A 267 -16.60 -7.78 -21.63
CA VAL A 267 -16.20 -8.89 -20.75
C VAL A 267 -16.87 -8.79 -19.39
N LYS A 268 -16.98 -7.58 -18.81
CA LYS A 268 -17.71 -7.36 -17.55
C LYS A 268 -19.18 -7.74 -17.67
N TRP A 269 -19.87 -7.24 -18.69
CA TRP A 269 -21.30 -7.49 -18.86
C TRP A 269 -21.61 -8.96 -19.18
N VAL A 270 -20.73 -9.66 -19.90
CA VAL A 270 -20.89 -11.08 -20.24
C VAL A 270 -20.54 -12.00 -19.07
N LEU A 271 -19.42 -11.78 -18.38
CA LEU A 271 -18.92 -12.71 -17.36
C LEU A 271 -19.49 -12.47 -15.96
N VAL A 272 -19.88 -11.23 -15.66
CA VAL A 272 -20.31 -10.80 -14.31
C VAL A 272 -21.73 -10.25 -14.34
N GLY A 273 -22.08 -9.44 -15.35
CA GLY A 273 -23.33 -8.70 -15.36
C GLY A 273 -23.26 -7.46 -14.44
N ARG A 274 -24.28 -7.26 -13.59
CA ARG A 274 -24.29 -6.18 -12.60
C ARG A 274 -23.61 -6.62 -11.31
N TRP A 275 -22.65 -5.84 -10.82
CA TRP A 275 -22.08 -6.05 -9.49
C TRP A 275 -23.16 -5.87 -8.42
N LYS A 276 -23.19 -6.82 -7.47
CA LYS A 276 -24.05 -6.80 -6.27
C LYS A 276 -23.17 -6.98 -5.04
N PRO A 277 -23.53 -6.40 -3.87
CA PRO A 277 -22.85 -6.68 -2.62
C PRO A 277 -22.90 -8.19 -2.34
N GLN A 278 -21.73 -8.80 -2.28
CA GLN A 278 -21.56 -10.24 -2.11
C GLN A 278 -20.13 -10.58 -1.67
N GLU A 279 -19.95 -11.80 -1.19
CA GLU A 279 -18.65 -12.38 -0.90
C GLU A 279 -18.24 -13.38 -1.98
N ILE A 280 -17.02 -13.21 -2.52
CA ILE A 280 -16.45 -14.10 -3.53
C ILE A 280 -15.25 -14.80 -2.92
N ARG A 281 -15.32 -16.13 -2.75
CA ARG A 281 -14.18 -16.91 -2.26
C ARG A 281 -12.97 -16.76 -3.18
N VAL A 282 -11.84 -16.36 -2.62
CA VAL A 282 -10.58 -16.23 -3.34
C VAL A 282 -10.17 -17.61 -3.89
N TRP A 283 -9.53 -17.63 -5.06
CA TRP A 283 -9.15 -18.84 -5.80
C TRP A 283 -10.30 -19.68 -6.39
N SER A 284 -11.55 -19.21 -6.29
CA SER A 284 -12.69 -19.83 -6.98
C SER A 284 -12.79 -19.40 -8.45
N MET A 285 -13.65 -20.06 -9.23
CA MET A 285 -13.96 -19.62 -10.60
C MET A 285 -14.65 -18.25 -10.64
N ALA A 286 -15.48 -17.93 -9.64
CA ALA A 286 -16.05 -16.59 -9.50
C ALA A 286 -14.95 -15.55 -9.26
N TYR A 287 -13.92 -15.90 -8.49
CA TYR A 287 -12.75 -15.05 -8.32
C TYR A 287 -11.93 -14.88 -9.60
N VAL A 288 -11.77 -15.92 -10.43
CA VAL A 288 -11.12 -15.79 -11.75
C VAL A 288 -11.87 -14.78 -12.63
N ARG A 289 -13.21 -14.83 -12.67
CA ARG A 289 -14.04 -13.87 -13.41
C ARG A 289 -13.85 -12.44 -12.88
N PHE A 290 -13.90 -12.28 -11.55
CA PHE A 290 -13.65 -11.00 -10.89
C PHE A 290 -12.26 -10.45 -11.22
N TRP A 291 -11.21 -11.27 -11.08
CA TRP A 291 -9.83 -10.88 -11.33
C TRP A 291 -9.60 -10.50 -12.80
N LEU A 292 -10.20 -11.25 -13.74
CA LEU A 292 -10.09 -10.98 -15.16
C LEU A 292 -10.68 -9.61 -15.52
N VAL A 293 -11.91 -9.35 -15.07
CA VAL A 293 -12.59 -8.06 -15.28
C VAL A 293 -11.81 -6.92 -14.64
N LYS A 294 -11.40 -7.09 -13.37
CA LYS A 294 -10.57 -6.11 -12.66
C LYS A 294 -9.29 -5.78 -13.40
N THR A 295 -8.56 -6.80 -13.85
CA THR A 295 -7.27 -6.65 -14.55
C THR A 295 -7.45 -5.91 -15.87
N LEU A 296 -8.49 -6.24 -16.63
CA LEU A 296 -8.82 -5.57 -17.89
C LEU A 296 -9.22 -4.10 -17.70
N ILE A 297 -10.00 -3.78 -16.66
CA ILE A 297 -10.38 -2.40 -16.32
C ILE A 297 -9.13 -1.60 -15.91
N GLN A 298 -8.29 -2.14 -15.03
CA GLN A 298 -7.11 -1.43 -14.51
C GLN A 298 -6.02 -1.20 -15.56
N ARG A 299 -5.95 -2.03 -16.62
CA ARG A 299 -5.00 -1.88 -17.73
C ARG A 299 -5.55 -1.07 -18.90
N ASN A 300 -6.75 -0.50 -18.76
CA ASN A 300 -7.44 0.16 -19.86
C ASN A 300 -6.81 1.53 -20.22
N PRO A 301 -6.68 1.88 -21.52
CA PRO A 301 -6.13 3.17 -21.94
C PRO A 301 -6.96 4.39 -21.52
N MET A 302 -8.21 4.22 -21.07
CA MET A 302 -9.04 5.31 -20.53
C MET A 302 -8.42 6.03 -19.32
N VAL A 303 -7.42 5.44 -18.65
CA VAL A 303 -6.62 6.12 -17.62
C VAL A 303 -5.89 7.37 -18.14
N LEU A 304 -5.61 7.46 -19.45
CA LEU A 304 -4.99 8.64 -20.07
C LEU A 304 -5.90 9.88 -20.03
N PHE A 305 -7.21 9.65 -19.90
CA PHE A 305 -8.28 10.64 -19.93
C PHE A 305 -8.79 11.03 -18.53
N VAL A 306 -8.10 10.62 -17.46
CA VAL A 306 -8.42 11.03 -16.08
C VAL A 306 -8.56 12.56 -15.98
N GLY A 307 -9.59 13.02 -15.28
CA GLY A 307 -9.98 14.44 -15.21
C GLY A 307 -10.73 14.96 -16.44
N SER A 308 -11.16 14.10 -17.37
CA SER A 308 -11.99 14.47 -18.53
C SER A 308 -13.38 13.82 -18.48
N PRO A 309 -14.36 14.35 -19.23
CA PRO A 309 -15.68 13.74 -19.37
C PRO A 309 -15.64 12.31 -19.96
N LEU A 310 -14.68 12.00 -20.84
CA LEU A 310 -14.55 10.66 -21.44
C LEU A 310 -14.33 9.59 -20.36
N TYR A 311 -13.55 9.91 -19.33
CA TYR A 311 -13.31 9.00 -18.21
C TYR A 311 -14.60 8.71 -17.42
N THR A 312 -15.44 9.72 -17.21
CA THR A 312 -16.75 9.52 -16.55
C THR A 312 -17.72 8.70 -17.41
N LEU A 313 -17.71 8.89 -18.73
CA LEU A 313 -18.54 8.11 -19.67
C LEU A 313 -18.12 6.64 -19.67
N TYR A 314 -16.82 6.37 -19.64
CA TYR A 314 -16.29 5.01 -19.53
C TYR A 314 -16.75 4.31 -18.24
N LEU A 315 -16.64 4.98 -17.09
CA LEU A 315 -17.09 4.41 -15.82
C LEU A 315 -18.61 4.19 -15.79
N ARG A 316 -19.41 5.07 -16.41
CA ARG A 316 -20.86 4.86 -16.59
C ARG A 316 -21.15 3.63 -17.45
N ALA A 317 -20.41 3.43 -18.55
CA ALA A 317 -20.56 2.25 -19.41
C ALA A 317 -20.22 0.93 -18.69
N LEU A 318 -19.31 0.99 -17.70
CA LEU A 318 -19.03 -0.13 -16.79
C LEU A 318 -20.11 -0.32 -15.72
N GLY A 319 -21.05 0.62 -15.54
CA GLY A 319 -22.19 0.53 -14.62
C GLY A 319 -22.21 1.54 -13.48
N ALA A 320 -21.19 2.41 -13.34
CA ALA A 320 -21.17 3.41 -12.26
C ALA A 320 -22.24 4.49 -12.44
N LYS A 321 -22.86 4.92 -11.33
CA LYS A 321 -23.84 6.01 -11.31
C LYS A 321 -23.09 7.31 -11.08
N ILE A 322 -22.83 8.09 -12.13
CA ILE A 322 -22.06 9.34 -12.03
C ILE A 322 -22.94 10.50 -12.48
N GLY A 323 -23.07 11.51 -11.63
CA GLY A 323 -23.83 12.73 -11.85
C GLY A 323 -23.19 13.68 -12.87
N ARG A 324 -23.95 14.70 -13.27
CA ARG A 324 -23.50 15.75 -14.18
C ARG A 324 -22.42 16.58 -13.52
N GLY A 325 -21.39 16.93 -14.27
CA GLY A 325 -20.36 17.84 -13.78
C GLY A 325 -19.30 17.22 -12.87
N ALA A 326 -19.48 15.99 -12.37
CA ALA A 326 -18.51 15.31 -11.52
C ALA A 326 -17.14 15.15 -12.17
N VAL A 327 -16.06 15.30 -11.39
CA VAL A 327 -14.67 15.27 -11.88
C VAL A 327 -13.84 14.30 -11.05
N ILE A 328 -13.21 13.35 -11.72
CA ILE A 328 -12.42 12.29 -11.09
C ILE A 328 -10.97 12.39 -11.57
N PHE A 329 -10.07 12.74 -10.65
CA PHE A 329 -8.63 12.87 -10.86
C PHE A 329 -7.84 11.63 -10.41
N SER A 330 -8.45 10.72 -9.66
CA SER A 330 -7.81 9.45 -9.28
C SER A 330 -7.62 8.54 -10.49
N ARG A 331 -6.44 7.91 -10.54
CA ARG A 331 -6.07 6.87 -11.51
C ARG A 331 -6.40 5.46 -11.00
N ASN A 332 -6.87 5.31 -9.77
CA ASN A 332 -7.24 4.03 -9.19
C ASN A 332 -8.67 3.69 -9.62
N LEU A 333 -8.82 2.94 -10.72
CA LEU A 333 -10.15 2.58 -11.24
C LEU A 333 -10.86 1.59 -10.30
N PRO A 334 -12.15 1.83 -9.98
CA PRO A 334 -12.96 0.90 -9.21
C PRO A 334 -13.22 -0.37 -10.03
N ALA A 335 -13.16 -1.54 -9.38
CA ALA A 335 -13.46 -2.81 -10.04
C ALA A 335 -14.98 -3.08 -10.06
N CYS A 336 -15.66 -2.78 -8.95
CA CYS A 336 -17.08 -3.02 -8.76
C CYS A 336 -17.90 -1.76 -9.07
N THR A 337 -17.88 -1.35 -10.34
CA THR A 337 -18.44 -0.08 -10.83
C THR A 337 -19.93 0.10 -10.54
N ASP A 338 -20.78 -0.93 -10.62
CA ASP A 338 -22.22 -0.79 -10.32
C ASP A 338 -22.53 -0.43 -8.86
N LEU A 339 -21.54 -0.58 -7.97
CA LEU A 339 -21.64 -0.25 -6.55
C LEU A 339 -21.10 1.16 -6.24
N LEU A 340 -20.71 1.93 -7.25
CA LEU A 340 -20.22 3.29 -7.10
C LEU A 340 -21.29 4.30 -7.52
N SER A 341 -21.64 5.19 -6.60
CA SER A 341 -22.49 6.36 -6.85
C SER A 341 -21.71 7.65 -6.59
N ILE A 342 -21.75 8.58 -7.54
CA ILE A 342 -21.11 9.89 -7.45
C ILE A 342 -22.13 10.93 -7.89
N GLY A 343 -22.46 11.88 -7.03
CA GLY A 343 -23.43 12.94 -7.27
C GLY A 343 -22.97 14.00 -8.26
N ASP A 344 -23.88 14.90 -8.62
CA ASP A 344 -23.60 16.03 -9.50
C ASP A 344 -22.50 16.92 -8.88
N GLY A 345 -21.58 17.44 -9.69
CA GLY A 345 -20.56 18.38 -9.22
C GLY A 345 -19.53 17.83 -8.21
N ALA A 346 -19.57 16.54 -7.87
CA ALA A 346 -18.60 15.96 -6.94
C ALA A 346 -17.17 15.97 -7.50
N VAL A 347 -16.18 16.15 -6.62
CA VAL A 347 -14.75 16.21 -6.97
C VAL A 347 -13.98 15.14 -6.21
N ILE A 348 -13.32 14.25 -6.96
CA ILE A 348 -12.42 13.23 -6.39
C ILE A 348 -10.99 13.53 -6.82
N ARG A 349 -10.11 13.82 -5.86
CA ARG A 349 -8.71 14.18 -6.10
C ARG A 349 -7.85 12.98 -6.52
N LYS A 350 -6.59 13.22 -6.85
CA LYS A 350 -5.65 12.16 -7.27
C LYS A 350 -5.29 11.26 -6.08
N ASP A 351 -4.80 10.06 -6.37
CA ASP A 351 -4.35 9.09 -5.37
C ASP A 351 -5.40 8.65 -4.32
N SER A 352 -6.69 8.90 -4.57
CA SER A 352 -7.79 8.37 -3.75
C SER A 352 -8.14 6.93 -4.16
N PHE A 353 -8.53 6.10 -3.19
CA PHE A 353 -9.00 4.73 -3.40
C PHE A 353 -10.49 4.60 -3.07
N PHE A 354 -11.26 3.99 -3.98
CA PHE A 354 -12.71 3.75 -3.84
C PHE A 354 -13.10 2.49 -4.63
N ASN A 355 -12.40 1.39 -4.34
CA ASN A 355 -12.32 0.21 -5.20
C ASN A 355 -13.67 -0.50 -5.47
N GLY A 356 -14.65 -0.34 -4.57
CA GLY A 356 -15.92 -1.08 -4.55
C GLY A 356 -15.77 -2.52 -4.05
N TYR A 357 -14.59 -2.90 -3.59
CA TYR A 357 -14.31 -4.17 -2.94
C TYR A 357 -13.16 -4.04 -1.94
N ARG A 358 -13.10 -4.99 -1.00
CA ARG A 358 -11.92 -5.28 -0.16
C ARG A 358 -11.74 -6.79 -0.06
N ALA A 359 -10.52 -7.24 0.17
CA ALA A 359 -10.23 -8.62 0.52
C ALA A 359 -10.15 -8.75 2.04
N HIS A 360 -10.78 -9.78 2.57
CA HIS A 360 -10.83 -10.09 4.00
C HIS A 360 -10.94 -11.61 4.18
N ASP A 361 -10.09 -12.21 5.01
CA ASP A 361 -10.13 -13.65 5.35
C ASP A 361 -10.42 -14.61 4.18
N GLY A 362 -9.65 -14.51 3.10
CA GLY A 362 -9.79 -15.40 1.94
C GLY A 362 -11.07 -15.18 1.10
N VAL A 363 -11.80 -14.10 1.30
CA VAL A 363 -12.91 -13.66 0.45
C VAL A 363 -12.70 -12.23 -0.08
N ILE A 364 -13.23 -11.95 -1.27
CA ILE A 364 -13.42 -10.60 -1.78
C ILE A 364 -14.84 -10.18 -1.36
N GLN A 365 -14.92 -9.17 -0.49
CA GLN A 365 -16.18 -8.52 -0.13
C GLN A 365 -16.39 -7.33 -1.08
N THR A 366 -17.49 -7.35 -1.80
CA THR A 366 -17.91 -6.22 -2.66
C THR A 366 -18.95 -5.37 -1.92
N GLY A 367 -18.89 -4.06 -2.08
CA GLY A 367 -19.83 -3.17 -1.38
C GLY A 367 -19.85 -1.75 -1.93
N ALA A 368 -20.90 -1.02 -1.57
CA ALA A 368 -21.21 0.28 -2.13
C ALA A 368 -20.31 1.41 -1.61
N VAL A 369 -20.00 2.37 -2.46
CA VAL A 369 -19.40 3.65 -2.08
C VAL A 369 -20.25 4.75 -2.70
N SER A 370 -20.79 5.63 -1.86
CA SER A 370 -21.71 6.69 -2.27
C SER A 370 -21.13 8.07 -1.97
N ILE A 371 -20.97 8.90 -3.00
CA ILE A 371 -20.46 10.26 -2.87
C ILE A 371 -21.58 11.22 -3.32
N GLY A 372 -22.02 12.10 -2.43
CA GLY A 372 -23.12 13.04 -2.66
C GLY A 372 -22.82 14.13 -3.69
N LYS A 373 -23.83 14.95 -3.96
CA LYS A 373 -23.73 16.12 -4.83
C LYS A 373 -22.78 17.15 -4.23
N ASP A 374 -21.92 17.76 -5.05
CA ASP A 374 -20.94 18.79 -4.66
C ASP A 374 -19.99 18.35 -3.52
N ALA A 375 -19.88 17.04 -3.27
CA ALA A 375 -18.99 16.48 -2.27
C ALA A 375 -17.53 16.48 -2.75
N LEU A 376 -16.58 16.62 -1.81
CA LEU A 376 -15.15 16.64 -2.07
C LEU A 376 -14.45 15.48 -1.37
N VAL A 377 -13.71 14.68 -2.16
CA VAL A 377 -12.79 13.65 -1.66
C VAL A 377 -11.37 14.13 -1.85
N GLY A 378 -10.67 14.39 -0.74
CA GLY A 378 -9.29 14.84 -0.70
C GLY A 378 -8.28 13.86 -1.32
N GLU A 379 -7.10 14.37 -1.60
CA GLU A 379 -5.99 13.58 -2.15
C GLU A 379 -5.43 12.58 -1.13
N ALA A 380 -4.91 11.45 -1.61
CA ALA A 380 -4.34 10.38 -0.79
C ALA A 380 -5.34 9.81 0.26
N THR A 381 -6.61 9.74 -0.12
CA THR A 381 -7.69 9.22 0.73
C THR A 381 -8.05 7.77 0.41
N VAL A 382 -8.63 7.08 1.39
CA VAL A 382 -9.18 5.73 1.18
C VAL A 382 -10.63 5.68 1.64
N LEU A 383 -11.54 5.33 0.72
CA LEU A 383 -12.94 5.03 0.99
C LEU A 383 -13.11 3.50 0.96
N ASP A 384 -13.31 2.89 2.12
CA ASP A 384 -13.64 1.47 2.20
C ASP A 384 -15.08 1.20 1.70
N ILE A 385 -15.43 -0.07 1.49
CA ILE A 385 -16.79 -0.44 1.12
C ILE A 385 -17.79 -0.07 2.22
N ARG A 386 -19.04 0.20 1.82
CA ARG A 386 -20.14 0.61 2.69
C ARG A 386 -19.85 1.94 3.40
N THR A 387 -19.31 2.89 2.64
CA THR A 387 -19.08 4.27 3.09
C THR A 387 -19.91 5.24 2.28
N SER A 388 -20.26 6.37 2.89
CA SER A 388 -20.97 7.44 2.19
C SER A 388 -20.51 8.83 2.58
N LEU A 389 -20.60 9.76 1.62
CA LEU A 389 -20.47 11.19 1.81
C LEU A 389 -21.80 11.82 1.40
N GLY A 390 -22.41 12.62 2.28
CA GLY A 390 -23.61 13.40 1.97
C GLY A 390 -23.33 14.56 1.01
N ASP A 391 -24.39 15.27 0.61
CA ASP A 391 -24.27 16.41 -0.30
C ASP A 391 -23.45 17.55 0.34
N GLY A 392 -22.51 18.12 -0.40
CA GLY A 392 -21.59 19.16 0.05
C GLY A 392 -20.58 18.72 1.11
N ALA A 393 -20.54 17.42 1.46
CA ALA A 393 -19.60 16.89 2.44
C ALA A 393 -18.15 16.94 1.94
N GLN A 394 -17.19 17.11 2.85
CA GLN A 394 -15.77 17.16 2.52
C GLN A 394 -14.95 16.18 3.35
N LEU A 395 -14.08 15.40 2.70
CA LEU A 395 -13.11 14.51 3.34
C LEU A 395 -11.67 14.99 3.10
N GLY A 396 -10.94 15.17 4.20
CA GLY A 396 -9.51 15.53 4.31
C GLY A 396 -8.57 14.91 3.30
N HIS A 397 -7.53 15.65 2.93
CA HIS A 397 -6.30 15.02 2.44
C HIS A 397 -5.79 13.97 3.44
N SER A 398 -5.14 12.91 2.98
CA SER A 398 -4.57 11.84 3.84
C SER A 398 -5.57 11.23 4.85
N SER A 399 -6.86 11.18 4.50
CA SER A 399 -7.93 10.71 5.39
C SER A 399 -8.55 9.39 4.92
N ALA A 400 -9.23 8.67 5.82
CA ALA A 400 -9.85 7.39 5.48
C ALA A 400 -11.24 7.22 6.10
N LEU A 401 -12.20 6.77 5.28
CA LEU A 401 -13.48 6.26 5.76
C LEU A 401 -13.41 4.74 5.86
N HIS A 402 -13.58 4.24 7.08
CA HIS A 402 -13.71 2.83 7.38
C HIS A 402 -15.14 2.36 7.07
N ALA A 403 -15.30 1.06 6.81
CA ALA A 403 -16.61 0.50 6.49
C ALA A 403 -17.67 0.85 7.55
N GLY A 404 -18.84 1.31 7.10
CA GLY A 404 -19.92 1.77 7.96
C GLY A 404 -19.88 3.27 8.29
N GLN A 405 -18.77 3.97 8.03
CA GLN A 405 -18.72 5.42 8.23
C GLN A 405 -19.47 6.17 7.13
N ALA A 406 -20.23 7.18 7.56
CA ALA A 406 -20.96 8.09 6.70
C ALA A 406 -20.68 9.53 7.16
N ILE A 407 -20.29 10.40 6.23
CA ILE A 407 -20.18 11.84 6.48
C ILE A 407 -21.55 12.48 6.19
N PRO A 408 -22.20 13.15 7.15
CA PRO A 408 -23.44 13.88 6.91
C PRO A 408 -23.28 15.01 5.88
N ALA A 409 -24.40 15.46 5.30
CA ALA A 409 -24.40 16.54 4.32
C ALA A 409 -23.81 17.84 4.89
N GLY A 410 -22.97 18.53 4.13
CA GLY A 410 -22.29 19.77 4.49
C GLY A 410 -21.21 19.64 5.56
N GLU A 411 -21.03 18.45 6.17
CA GLU A 411 -20.00 18.23 7.17
C GLU A 411 -18.61 18.03 6.58
N ARG A 412 -17.60 18.25 7.43
CA ARG A 412 -16.19 18.15 7.06
C ARG A 412 -15.51 17.20 8.02
N TRP A 413 -14.85 16.20 7.48
CA TRP A 413 -14.16 15.18 8.27
C TRP A 413 -12.71 15.04 7.80
N VAL A 414 -11.82 14.70 8.71
CA VAL A 414 -10.38 14.53 8.48
C VAL A 414 -9.82 13.39 9.33
N GLY A 415 -8.68 12.84 8.93
CA GLY A 415 -7.98 11.79 9.67
C GLY A 415 -8.25 10.36 9.17
N ALA A 416 -7.56 9.41 9.77
CA ALA A 416 -7.70 7.97 9.51
C ALA A 416 -7.74 7.24 10.87
N PRO A 417 -8.91 6.76 11.33
CA PRO A 417 -10.25 6.94 10.73
C PRO A 417 -10.68 8.42 10.73
N ALA A 418 -11.54 8.80 9.79
CA ALA A 418 -11.99 10.18 9.69
C ALA A 418 -12.90 10.56 10.87
N GLN A 419 -12.76 11.79 11.35
CA GLN A 419 -13.51 12.41 12.43
C GLN A 419 -13.93 13.82 12.02
N ARG A 420 -15.01 14.35 12.61
CA ARG A 420 -15.53 15.69 12.31
C ARG A 420 -14.51 16.79 12.62
N ALA A 421 -14.41 17.78 11.74
CA ALA A 421 -13.55 18.97 11.88
C ALA A 421 -14.36 20.27 11.75
N GLU A 422 -13.96 21.31 12.49
CA GLU A 422 -14.72 22.56 12.60
C GLU A 422 -14.38 23.60 11.51
N LYS A 423 -13.11 23.74 11.10
CA LYS A 423 -12.64 24.92 10.34
C LYS A 423 -12.08 24.65 8.94
N THR A 424 -11.67 23.42 8.63
CA THR A 424 -10.83 23.16 7.45
C THR A 424 -11.62 23.13 6.15
N ASN A 425 -11.76 24.27 5.46
CA ASN A 425 -12.30 24.28 4.10
C ASN A 425 -11.23 23.77 3.12
N GLN A 426 -11.46 22.61 2.53
CA GLN A 426 -10.51 21.97 1.62
C GLN A 426 -10.70 22.39 0.17
N MET A 427 -11.82 23.06 -0.14
CA MET A 427 -12.09 23.61 -1.46
C MET A 427 -11.90 25.13 -1.44
N ALA A 428 -10.73 25.59 -1.91
CA ALA A 428 -10.38 27.00 -1.92
C ALA A 428 -10.68 27.73 -3.25
N VAL A 429 -11.47 27.11 -4.15
CA VAL A 429 -11.74 27.66 -5.50
C VAL A 429 -13.22 27.69 -5.82
N SER A 430 -13.71 28.87 -6.20
CA SER A 430 -15.08 29.10 -6.66
C SER A 430 -15.33 28.51 -8.05
N ALA A 431 -16.44 27.80 -8.23
CA ALA A 431 -16.89 27.32 -9.54
C ALA A 431 -17.05 28.47 -10.55
N ARG A 432 -16.75 28.18 -11.82
CA ARG A 432 -17.05 29.04 -12.98
C ARG A 432 -18.05 28.37 -13.91
N ASP A 433 -18.69 29.16 -14.77
CA ASP A 433 -19.62 28.63 -15.77
C ASP A 433 -18.88 27.84 -16.85
N VAL A 434 -19.25 26.56 -16.96
CA VAL A 434 -18.70 25.63 -17.95
C VAL A 434 -19.86 24.87 -18.60
N GLY A 435 -20.21 25.29 -19.81
CA GLY A 435 -21.27 24.64 -20.60
C GLY A 435 -20.87 23.26 -21.13
N THR A 436 -21.87 22.46 -21.48
CA THR A 436 -21.70 21.11 -22.05
C THR A 436 -20.89 21.13 -23.35
N GLY A 437 -21.09 22.12 -24.22
CA GLY A 437 -20.33 22.26 -25.47
C GLY A 437 -18.81 22.31 -25.24
N ARG A 438 -18.35 23.05 -24.22
CA ARG A 438 -16.92 23.11 -23.85
C ARG A 438 -16.37 21.76 -23.44
N ARG A 439 -17.13 20.99 -22.64
CA ARG A 439 -16.77 19.64 -22.20
C ARG A 439 -16.64 18.67 -23.39
N VAL A 440 -17.59 18.75 -24.33
CA VAL A 440 -17.60 17.92 -25.56
C VAL A 440 -16.42 18.28 -26.46
N VAL A 441 -16.23 19.56 -26.77
CA VAL A 441 -15.10 20.02 -27.62
C VAL A 441 -13.76 19.62 -27.01
N PHE A 442 -13.57 19.81 -25.70
CA PHE A 442 -12.32 19.40 -25.04
C PHE A 442 -12.08 17.90 -25.15
N SER A 443 -13.13 17.09 -24.96
CA SER A 443 -13.06 15.63 -25.09
C SER A 443 -12.74 15.21 -26.53
N ALA A 444 -13.40 15.85 -27.51
CA ALA A 444 -13.17 15.60 -28.93
C ALA A 444 -11.75 16.00 -29.36
N VAL A 445 -11.23 17.13 -28.89
CA VAL A 445 -9.85 17.56 -29.14
C VAL A 445 -8.85 16.61 -28.50
N GLN A 446 -9.09 16.14 -27.26
CA GLN A 446 -8.22 15.14 -26.63
C GLN A 446 -8.18 13.83 -27.43
N LEU A 447 -9.35 13.35 -27.86
CA LEU A 447 -9.45 12.14 -28.65
C LEU A 447 -8.83 12.34 -30.05
N GLY A 448 -9.10 13.46 -30.70
CA GLY A 448 -8.50 13.85 -31.97
C GLY A 448 -6.98 13.95 -31.90
N ASN A 449 -6.43 14.56 -30.84
CA ASN A 449 -4.97 14.60 -30.63
C ASN A 449 -4.38 13.20 -30.46
N LEU A 450 -5.07 12.28 -29.78
CA LEU A 450 -4.59 10.91 -29.66
C LEU A 450 -4.67 10.17 -31.01
N LEU A 451 -5.82 10.23 -31.69
CA LEU A 451 -6.12 9.40 -32.86
C LEU A 451 -5.55 9.95 -34.17
N LEU A 452 -5.48 11.28 -34.33
CA LEU A 452 -5.03 11.95 -35.56
C LEU A 452 -3.57 12.38 -35.51
N LEU A 453 -3.01 12.59 -34.31
CA LEU A 453 -1.61 13.02 -34.17
C LEU A 453 -0.77 11.95 -33.46
N GLY A 454 -1.16 11.54 -32.25
CA GLY A 454 -0.37 10.63 -31.43
C GLY A 454 -0.12 9.28 -32.10
N LEU A 455 -1.19 8.57 -32.50
CA LEU A 455 -1.08 7.26 -33.11
C LEU A 455 -0.40 7.30 -34.49
N PRO A 456 -0.79 8.18 -35.44
CA PRO A 456 -0.10 8.26 -36.73
C PRO A 456 1.36 8.65 -36.59
N LEU A 457 1.72 9.53 -35.64
CA LEU A 457 3.12 9.83 -35.37
C LEU A 457 3.89 8.60 -34.87
N THR A 458 3.31 7.78 -33.99
CA THR A 458 3.97 6.55 -33.55
C THR A 458 4.17 5.54 -34.69
N PHE A 459 3.17 5.36 -35.55
CA PHE A 459 3.29 4.46 -36.71
C PHE A 459 4.25 5.02 -37.76
N GLY A 460 4.18 6.31 -38.08
CA GLY A 460 5.07 6.96 -39.04
C GLY A 460 6.52 6.97 -38.59
N ILE A 461 6.78 7.23 -37.29
CA ILE A 461 8.15 7.08 -36.74
C ILE A 461 8.61 5.63 -36.86
N ALA A 462 7.75 4.65 -36.55
CA ALA A 462 8.11 3.24 -36.69
C ALA A 462 8.37 2.87 -38.17
N ASP A 463 7.53 3.32 -39.09
CA ASP A 463 7.63 3.07 -40.54
C ASP A 463 8.89 3.70 -41.15
N ILE A 464 9.31 4.87 -40.69
CA ILE A 464 10.57 5.50 -41.10
C ILE A 464 11.77 4.84 -40.43
N ALA A 465 11.68 4.54 -39.13
CA ALA A 465 12.83 4.07 -38.36
C ALA A 465 13.17 2.60 -38.63
N ILE A 466 12.18 1.73 -38.80
CA ILE A 466 12.36 0.28 -38.96
C ILE A 466 13.18 -0.06 -40.22
N PRO A 467 12.90 0.47 -41.42
CA PRO A 467 13.66 0.16 -42.64
C PRO A 467 15.11 0.66 -42.63
N GLN A 468 15.39 1.70 -41.83
CA GLN A 468 16.74 2.26 -41.68
C GLN A 468 17.66 1.37 -40.84
N LEU A 469 17.11 0.32 -40.23
CA LEU A 469 17.87 -0.66 -39.47
C LEU A 469 18.18 -1.86 -40.39
N PRO A 470 19.46 -2.11 -40.74
CA PRO A 470 19.84 -3.17 -41.68
C PRO A 470 19.34 -4.57 -41.30
N GLU A 471 19.16 -4.84 -40.00
CA GLU A 471 18.62 -6.10 -39.48
C GLU A 471 17.11 -6.25 -39.60
N PHE A 472 16.40 -5.16 -39.87
CA PHE A 472 14.97 -5.14 -40.14
C PHE A 472 14.69 -5.07 -41.66
N ALA A 473 15.69 -4.83 -42.51
CA ALA A 473 15.56 -5.01 -43.97
C ALA A 473 15.01 -6.41 -44.37
N PRO A 474 15.32 -7.51 -43.66
CA PRO A 474 14.71 -8.81 -43.92
C PRO A 474 13.23 -8.94 -43.53
N LEU A 475 12.67 -8.05 -42.70
CA LEU A 475 11.20 -7.94 -42.53
C LEU A 475 10.51 -7.49 -43.82
N LEU A 476 11.26 -6.86 -44.73
CA LEU A 476 10.79 -6.38 -46.03
C LEU A 476 11.18 -7.35 -47.16
N ASP A 477 12.36 -7.99 -47.09
CA ASP A 477 12.93 -8.78 -48.21
C ASP A 477 13.13 -10.29 -47.97
N SER A 478 12.59 -10.88 -46.90
CA SER A 478 12.53 -12.35 -46.71
C SER A 478 13.87 -13.11 -46.66
N ALA A 479 14.98 -12.45 -46.34
CA ALA A 479 16.28 -13.12 -46.16
C ALA A 479 16.47 -13.61 -44.70
N PRO A 480 17.01 -14.82 -44.44
CA PRO A 480 17.26 -15.27 -43.08
C PRO A 480 18.40 -14.45 -42.43
N VAL A 481 18.16 -13.92 -41.23
CA VAL A 481 19.19 -13.29 -40.40
C VAL A 481 20.01 -14.40 -39.74
N SER A 482 21.32 -14.43 -39.93
CA SER A 482 22.15 -15.44 -39.29
C SER A 482 22.41 -15.07 -37.82
N LEU A 483 21.64 -15.69 -36.91
CA LEU A 483 21.74 -15.54 -35.44
C LEU A 483 23.09 -16.02 -34.86
N THR A 484 23.91 -16.71 -35.65
CA THR A 484 25.22 -17.22 -35.23
C THR A 484 26.36 -16.24 -35.52
N THR A 485 26.07 -15.13 -36.20
CA THR A 485 27.09 -14.16 -36.62
C THR A 485 27.26 -13.07 -35.56
N TRP A 486 28.52 -12.72 -35.27
CA TRP A 486 28.82 -11.59 -34.37
C TRP A 486 28.21 -10.25 -34.84
N ALA A 487 28.07 -10.06 -36.16
CA ALA A 487 27.44 -8.88 -36.74
C ALA A 487 26.03 -8.63 -36.18
N PHE A 488 25.26 -9.70 -35.95
CA PHE A 488 23.90 -9.59 -35.41
C PHE A 488 23.89 -8.97 -34.01
N PHE A 489 24.67 -9.56 -33.11
CA PHE A 489 24.76 -9.09 -31.73
C PHE A 489 25.37 -7.69 -31.63
N ARG A 490 26.33 -7.36 -32.51
CA ARG A 490 26.89 -6.01 -32.61
C ARG A 490 25.82 -4.99 -33.00
N ASP A 491 25.00 -5.28 -34.00
CA ASP A 491 24.02 -4.33 -34.50
C ASP A 491 22.87 -4.16 -33.49
N ALA A 492 22.37 -5.25 -32.91
CA ALA A 492 21.43 -5.18 -31.78
C ALA A 492 21.98 -4.36 -30.60
N LEU A 493 23.27 -4.48 -30.28
CA LEU A 493 23.95 -3.69 -29.27
C LEU A 493 23.96 -2.19 -29.61
N VAL A 494 24.36 -1.83 -30.83
CA VAL A 494 24.42 -0.43 -31.29
C VAL A 494 23.02 0.19 -31.32
N VAL A 495 22.06 -0.48 -31.95
CA VAL A 495 20.68 0.01 -32.06
C VAL A 495 20.04 0.17 -30.69
N SER A 496 20.16 -0.85 -29.83
CA SER A 496 19.59 -0.78 -28.49
C SER A 496 20.22 0.35 -27.66
N ALA A 497 21.52 0.59 -27.79
CA ALA A 497 22.21 1.68 -27.10
C ALA A 497 21.74 3.04 -27.62
N VAL A 498 21.74 3.26 -28.94
CA VAL A 498 21.33 4.54 -29.55
C VAL A 498 19.88 4.85 -29.20
N VAL A 499 18.96 3.89 -29.34
CA VAL A 499 17.54 4.08 -29.03
C VAL A 499 17.32 4.33 -27.54
N PHE A 500 17.92 3.52 -26.68
CA PHE A 500 17.72 3.65 -25.23
C PHE A 500 18.31 4.96 -24.70
N PHE A 501 19.60 5.20 -24.90
CA PHE A 501 20.27 6.39 -24.38
C PHE A 501 19.81 7.66 -25.10
N GLY A 502 19.53 7.59 -26.40
CA GLY A 502 18.92 8.67 -27.16
C GLY A 502 17.54 9.05 -26.61
N ALA A 503 16.65 8.08 -26.34
CA ALA A 503 15.34 8.34 -25.76
C ALA A 503 15.43 8.93 -24.33
N VAL A 504 16.39 8.46 -23.53
CA VAL A 504 16.65 9.02 -22.19
C VAL A 504 17.10 10.49 -22.29
N LEU A 505 18.02 10.82 -23.20
CA LEU A 505 18.50 12.20 -23.37
C LEU A 505 17.43 13.13 -23.94
N VAL A 506 16.76 12.70 -25.01
CA VAL A 506 15.66 13.47 -25.63
C VAL A 506 14.54 13.69 -24.63
N GLY A 507 14.12 12.62 -23.93
CA GLY A 507 13.07 12.73 -22.93
C GLY A 507 13.47 13.64 -21.76
N LEU A 508 14.74 13.59 -21.32
CA LEU A 508 15.26 14.51 -20.31
C LEU A 508 15.07 15.96 -20.79
N VAL A 509 15.57 16.30 -21.99
CA VAL A 509 15.45 17.65 -22.57
C VAL A 509 13.99 18.08 -22.69
N LEU A 510 13.10 17.19 -23.15
CA LEU A 510 11.66 17.49 -23.28
C LEU A 510 11.02 17.81 -21.93
N VAL A 511 11.34 17.03 -20.89
CA VAL A 511 10.81 17.21 -19.54
C VAL A 511 11.26 18.54 -18.92
N GLY A 512 12.49 18.99 -19.21
CA GLY A 512 12.96 20.30 -18.74
C GLY A 512 12.47 21.50 -19.57
N THR A 513 12.18 21.32 -20.86
CA THR A 513 11.91 22.44 -21.78
C THR A 513 10.43 22.66 -22.05
N VAL A 514 9.68 21.61 -22.42
CA VAL A 514 8.26 21.72 -22.80
C VAL A 514 7.44 22.33 -21.67
N PRO A 515 7.52 21.85 -20.40
CA PRO A 515 6.69 22.39 -19.32
C PRO A 515 6.96 23.87 -19.05
N ARG A 516 8.20 24.34 -19.24
CA ARG A 516 8.55 25.76 -19.09
C ARG A 516 7.85 26.63 -20.12
N VAL A 517 7.87 26.20 -21.37
CA VAL A 517 7.19 26.91 -22.46
C VAL A 517 5.69 26.94 -22.21
N LEU A 518 5.11 25.80 -21.81
CA LEU A 518 3.68 25.73 -21.47
C LEU A 518 3.31 26.60 -20.26
N ASN A 519 4.21 26.73 -19.27
CA ASN A 519 3.97 27.53 -18.07
C ASN A 519 3.93 29.04 -18.33
N LEU A 520 4.51 29.53 -19.43
CA LEU A 520 4.44 30.96 -19.82
C LEU A 520 2.99 31.46 -19.96
N PHE A 521 2.06 30.55 -20.24
CA PHE A 521 0.64 30.85 -20.42
C PHE A 521 -0.18 30.68 -19.14
N ILE A 522 0.43 30.31 -18.00
CA ILE A 522 -0.28 30.12 -16.73
C ILE A 522 0.16 31.20 -15.74
N LYS A 523 -0.78 32.03 -15.31
CA LYS A 523 -0.60 32.95 -14.19
C LYS A 523 -0.93 32.28 -12.85
N PRO A 524 -0.06 32.37 -11.84
CA PRO A 524 -0.35 31.91 -10.48
C PRO A 524 -1.59 32.58 -9.88
N ASP A 525 -2.23 31.91 -8.93
CA ASP A 525 -3.40 32.35 -8.15
C ASP A 525 -4.62 32.81 -8.98
N THR A 526 -4.58 32.58 -10.28
CA THR A 526 -5.67 32.88 -11.21
C THR A 526 -6.59 31.66 -11.31
N VAL A 527 -7.89 31.88 -11.14
CA VAL A 527 -8.90 30.84 -11.34
C VAL A 527 -9.15 30.65 -12.83
N TYR A 528 -8.92 29.45 -13.34
CA TYR A 528 -9.20 29.09 -14.74
C TYR A 528 -10.36 28.09 -14.83
N PRO A 529 -11.25 28.22 -15.82
CA PRO A 529 -12.25 27.20 -16.10
C PRO A 529 -11.60 25.90 -16.60
N LEU A 530 -12.12 24.75 -16.15
CA LEU A 530 -11.77 23.43 -16.66
C LEU A 530 -12.10 23.29 -18.16
N TYR A 531 -11.57 22.24 -18.77
CA TYR A 531 -11.87 21.84 -20.15
C TYR A 531 -11.59 22.92 -21.21
N GLY A 532 -10.51 23.69 -21.04
CA GLY A 532 -10.00 24.55 -22.11
C GLY A 532 -8.48 24.61 -22.11
N PHE A 533 -7.93 25.60 -22.80
CA PHE A 533 -6.51 25.72 -23.06
C PHE A 533 -5.64 25.65 -21.79
N HIS A 534 -5.90 26.51 -20.79
CA HIS A 534 -5.14 26.51 -19.52
C HIS A 534 -5.24 25.18 -18.75
N TYR A 535 -6.40 24.52 -18.80
CA TYR A 535 -6.56 23.20 -18.18
C TYR A 535 -5.75 22.14 -18.94
N TRP A 536 -5.74 22.17 -20.27
CA TRP A 536 -4.89 21.31 -21.07
C TRP A 536 -3.40 21.52 -20.75
N LEU A 537 -2.95 22.78 -20.65
CA LEU A 537 -1.59 23.12 -20.26
C LEU A 537 -1.22 22.57 -18.88
N GLN A 538 -2.08 22.78 -17.87
CA GLN A 538 -1.86 22.26 -16.52
C GLN A 538 -1.72 20.74 -16.53
N ARG A 539 -2.61 20.02 -17.23
CA ARG A 539 -2.56 18.56 -17.34
C ARG A 539 -1.33 18.07 -18.11
N ALA A 540 -0.88 18.81 -19.12
CA ALA A 540 0.33 18.51 -19.89
C ALA A 540 1.59 18.69 -19.03
N ILE A 541 1.71 19.81 -18.30
CA ILE A 541 2.79 20.06 -17.34
C ILE A 541 2.83 18.94 -16.31
N ALA A 542 1.72 18.68 -15.60
CA ALA A 542 1.66 17.65 -14.58
C ALA A 542 2.03 16.24 -15.11
N ARG A 543 1.66 15.91 -16.37
CA ARG A 543 1.99 14.60 -16.95
C ARG A 543 3.47 14.48 -17.30
N THR A 544 4.07 15.54 -17.83
CA THR A 544 5.45 15.55 -18.34
C THR A 544 6.48 15.68 -17.22
N THR A 545 6.18 16.42 -16.15
CA THR A 545 7.13 16.67 -15.05
C THR A 545 7.11 15.57 -13.98
N ASN A 546 6.12 14.67 -13.99
CA ASN A 546 5.99 13.54 -13.05
C ASN A 546 6.30 12.17 -13.71
N ILE A 547 7.20 12.13 -14.69
CA ILE A 547 7.67 10.88 -15.30
C ILE A 547 8.56 10.12 -14.31
N ARG A 548 8.07 8.97 -13.81
CA ARG A 548 8.74 8.16 -12.78
C ARG A 548 10.17 7.77 -13.14
N PHE A 549 10.48 7.54 -14.41
CA PHE A 549 11.84 7.15 -14.82
C PHE A 549 12.89 8.18 -14.37
N TYR A 550 12.65 9.47 -14.59
CA TYR A 550 13.59 10.53 -14.24
C TYR A 550 13.60 10.82 -12.74
N THR A 551 12.44 10.81 -12.08
CA THR A 551 12.39 10.99 -10.62
C THR A 551 13.10 9.85 -9.90
N THR A 552 13.00 8.61 -10.37
CA THR A 552 13.78 7.48 -9.82
C THR A 552 15.26 7.56 -10.19
N LEU A 553 15.61 7.99 -11.41
CA LEU A 553 17.02 8.12 -11.82
C LEU A 553 17.78 9.12 -10.94
N PHE A 554 17.18 10.28 -10.64
CA PHE A 554 17.84 11.34 -9.86
C PHE A 554 17.49 11.32 -8.37
N GLY A 555 16.31 10.87 -7.96
CA GLY A 555 15.86 10.85 -6.57
C GLY A 555 16.74 9.96 -5.70
N GLY A 556 16.85 10.24 -4.41
CA GLY A 556 17.80 9.58 -3.51
C GLY A 556 19.27 9.78 -3.90
N THR A 557 19.58 10.73 -4.78
CA THR A 557 20.97 11.06 -5.15
C THR A 557 21.26 12.54 -4.98
N SER A 558 22.53 12.89 -4.98
CA SER A 558 23.01 14.28 -4.94
C SER A 558 22.56 15.09 -6.16
N TYR A 559 22.10 14.45 -7.24
CA TYR A 559 21.67 15.11 -8.47
C TYR A 559 20.23 15.60 -8.43
N ILE A 560 19.40 15.14 -7.48
CA ILE A 560 17.97 15.45 -7.45
C ILE A 560 17.68 16.95 -7.36
N ILE A 561 18.48 17.70 -6.61
CA ILE A 561 18.27 19.15 -6.45
C ILE A 561 18.46 19.90 -7.78
N TYR A 562 19.38 19.45 -8.63
CA TYR A 562 19.62 20.05 -9.94
C TYR A 562 18.50 19.68 -10.90
N TYR A 563 18.05 18.42 -10.87
CA TYR A 563 16.92 17.97 -11.65
C TYR A 563 15.63 18.73 -11.27
N LEU A 564 15.30 18.88 -9.98
CA LEU A 564 14.10 19.60 -9.54
C LEU A 564 14.17 21.11 -9.84
N ARG A 565 15.32 21.76 -9.63
CA ARG A 565 15.55 23.15 -10.10
C ARG A 565 15.35 23.23 -11.62
N TRP A 566 15.85 22.24 -12.34
CA TRP A 566 15.67 22.15 -13.77
C TRP A 566 14.25 21.76 -14.19
N LEU A 567 13.39 21.21 -13.33
CA LEU A 567 11.96 21.10 -13.62
C LEU A 567 11.22 22.43 -13.40
N GLY A 568 11.67 23.23 -12.43
CA GLY A 568 11.06 24.51 -12.10
C GLY A 568 10.93 24.82 -10.62
N TYR A 569 11.41 23.94 -9.72
CA TYR A 569 11.31 24.16 -8.28
C TYR A 569 12.17 25.35 -7.83
N SER A 570 11.64 26.12 -6.88
CA SER A 570 12.40 27.15 -6.18
C SER A 570 13.14 26.52 -4.99
N LEU A 571 14.41 26.21 -5.20
CA LEU A 571 15.32 25.62 -4.22
C LEU A 571 16.47 26.58 -3.90
N ARG A 572 16.18 27.85 -3.57
CA ARG A 572 17.21 28.88 -3.34
C ARG A 572 18.00 28.58 -2.05
N GLY A 573 19.33 28.70 -2.11
CA GLY A 573 20.19 28.51 -0.95
C GLY A 573 20.30 27.06 -0.43
N VAL A 574 19.75 26.07 -1.14
CA VAL A 574 19.70 24.67 -0.67
C VAL A 574 21.07 24.10 -0.31
N ARG A 575 21.19 23.70 0.96
CA ARG A 575 22.25 22.83 1.49
C ARG A 575 22.05 21.41 0.98
N GLN A 576 23.05 20.91 0.25
CA GLN A 576 23.08 19.54 -0.24
C GLN A 576 23.32 18.56 0.92
N THR A 577 22.48 17.54 1.03
CA THR A 577 22.64 16.43 1.99
C THR A 577 23.04 15.12 1.27
N GLY A 578 23.01 15.12 -0.06
CA GLY A 578 23.29 13.96 -0.89
C GLY A 578 22.09 13.06 -1.12
N SER A 579 21.00 13.22 -0.35
CA SER A 579 19.73 12.52 -0.49
C SER A 579 18.54 13.45 -0.15
N ASN A 580 18.58 14.72 -0.59
CA ASN A 580 17.58 15.74 -0.23
C ASN A 580 16.12 15.37 -0.57
N PHE A 581 15.89 14.62 -1.64
CA PHE A 581 14.55 14.20 -2.08
C PHE A 581 14.59 12.74 -2.55
N GLY A 582 13.60 11.95 -2.13
CA GLY A 582 13.41 10.56 -2.55
C GLY A 582 13.07 10.37 -4.04
N GLU A 583 12.87 9.12 -4.43
CA GLU A 583 12.55 8.64 -5.77
C GLU A 583 11.11 8.90 -6.20
N MET A 584 10.20 9.12 -5.23
CA MET A 584 8.76 9.23 -5.46
C MET A 584 8.17 10.64 -5.24
N VAL A 585 8.98 11.70 -5.40
CA VAL A 585 8.48 13.08 -5.37
C VAL A 585 7.58 13.40 -6.56
N LYS A 586 6.43 14.05 -6.31
CA LYS A 586 5.47 14.48 -7.33
C LYS A 586 4.80 15.81 -6.95
N HIS A 587 4.17 16.46 -7.94
CA HIS A 587 3.55 17.78 -7.81
C HIS A 587 2.44 18.00 -8.85
N ASP A 588 1.55 18.98 -8.67
CA ASP A 588 0.64 19.40 -9.74
C ASP A 588 1.32 20.35 -10.74
N THR A 589 2.25 21.19 -10.28
CA THR A 589 3.15 21.99 -11.12
C THR A 589 4.50 22.19 -10.42
N PRO A 590 5.64 22.09 -11.10
CA PRO A 590 6.94 22.31 -10.45
C PRO A 590 7.22 23.80 -10.21
N PHE A 591 6.57 24.69 -10.96
CA PHE A 591 6.87 26.14 -10.98
C PHE A 591 6.37 26.90 -9.75
N LEU A 592 5.46 26.28 -8.99
CA LEU A 592 4.90 26.81 -7.74
C LEU A 592 5.20 25.88 -6.56
N SER A 593 6.35 25.19 -6.63
CA SER A 593 6.87 24.32 -5.59
C SER A 593 8.17 24.90 -5.06
N ALA A 594 8.23 25.14 -3.76
CA ALA A 594 9.43 25.61 -3.07
C ALA A 594 9.74 24.73 -1.86
N ALA A 595 11.04 24.57 -1.60
CA ALA A 595 11.53 23.98 -0.36
C ALA A 595 12.73 24.77 0.14
N GLY A 596 12.76 25.03 1.44
CA GLY A 596 13.84 25.74 2.12
C GLY A 596 15.17 25.00 2.09
N SER A 597 16.22 25.69 2.54
CA SER A 597 17.54 25.06 2.70
C SER A 597 17.52 24.06 3.86
N GLY A 598 18.36 23.02 3.78
CA GLY A 598 18.44 21.98 4.82
C GLY A 598 17.29 20.97 4.79
N THR A 599 16.20 21.26 4.09
CA THR A 599 15.06 20.35 3.97
C THR A 599 15.46 19.01 3.34
N MET A 600 15.04 17.92 3.98
CA MET A 600 15.15 16.55 3.49
C MET A 600 13.76 15.93 3.35
N VAL A 601 13.56 15.20 2.25
CA VAL A 601 12.29 14.60 1.90
C VAL A 601 12.54 13.14 1.54
N ALA A 602 11.90 12.25 2.29
CA ALA A 602 11.85 10.84 1.98
C ALA A 602 10.91 10.55 0.80
N ASP A 603 10.44 9.32 0.67
CA ASP A 603 9.70 8.88 -0.50
C ASP A 603 8.21 9.20 -0.46
N GLY A 604 7.65 9.63 -1.60
CA GLY A 604 6.19 9.76 -1.76
C GLY A 604 5.64 11.14 -1.40
N LEU A 605 6.46 12.19 -1.37
CA LEU A 605 5.98 13.57 -1.30
C LEU A 605 5.09 13.91 -2.51
N SER A 606 3.86 14.35 -2.24
CA SER A 606 2.96 14.97 -3.20
C SER A 606 2.71 16.43 -2.85
N ILE A 607 3.23 17.36 -3.66
CA ILE A 607 2.93 18.78 -3.51
C ILE A 607 1.59 19.09 -4.19
N ILE A 608 0.59 19.50 -3.41
CA ILE A 608 -0.80 19.69 -3.84
C ILE A 608 -1.05 21.15 -4.22
N ASN A 609 -0.26 21.67 -5.16
CA ASN A 609 -0.32 23.07 -5.57
C ASN A 609 -1.35 23.38 -6.68
N ALA A 610 -2.33 22.51 -6.86
CA ALA A 610 -3.53 22.79 -7.64
C ALA A 610 -4.78 22.54 -6.81
N ASP A 611 -5.65 23.54 -6.68
CA ASP A 611 -6.99 23.41 -6.12
C ASP A 611 -8.00 23.23 -7.27
N PHE A 612 -9.01 22.38 -7.07
CA PHE A 612 -10.03 22.10 -8.07
C PHE A 612 -11.44 22.24 -7.49
N SER A 613 -12.33 22.86 -8.25
CA SER A 613 -13.77 22.65 -8.15
C SER A 613 -14.26 21.78 -9.31
N SER A 614 -15.57 21.53 -9.40
CA SER A 614 -16.16 20.76 -10.49
C SER A 614 -16.06 21.41 -11.87
N THR A 615 -15.72 22.70 -11.92
CA THR A 615 -15.65 23.49 -13.16
C THR A 615 -14.45 24.41 -13.27
N SER A 616 -13.60 24.53 -12.25
CA SER A 616 -12.42 25.40 -12.30
C SER A 616 -11.23 24.85 -11.53
N PHE A 617 -10.07 25.44 -11.76
CA PHE A 617 -8.85 25.16 -11.00
C PHE A 617 -8.06 26.44 -10.75
N ARG A 618 -7.24 26.43 -9.71
CA ARG A 618 -6.27 27.48 -9.38
C ARG A 618 -4.96 26.82 -8.99
N LEU A 619 -3.83 27.38 -9.44
CA LEU A 619 -2.52 26.96 -8.99
C LEU A 619 -1.98 27.96 -7.97
N SER A 620 -1.52 27.48 -6.83
CA SER A 620 -1.10 28.31 -5.69
C SER A 620 0.30 27.90 -5.25
N GLN A 621 1.11 28.84 -4.74
CA GLN A 621 2.44 28.53 -4.23
C GLN A 621 2.38 27.58 -3.03
N ALA A 622 3.07 26.44 -3.11
CA ALA A 622 3.32 25.57 -1.97
C ALA A 622 4.80 25.68 -1.56
N SER A 623 5.05 26.10 -0.31
CA SER A 623 6.39 26.28 0.24
C SER A 623 6.59 25.42 1.47
N ILE A 624 7.65 24.62 1.47
CA ILE A 624 8.14 23.87 2.62
C ILE A 624 9.22 24.72 3.29
N GLY A 625 9.11 24.96 4.60
CA GLY A 625 10.10 25.71 5.38
C GLY A 625 11.50 25.06 5.39
N PRO A 626 12.57 25.83 5.66
CA PRO A 626 13.92 25.31 5.86
C PRO A 626 14.01 24.30 7.01
N ASP A 627 15.05 23.46 6.95
CA ASP A 627 15.42 22.48 7.97
C ASP A 627 14.32 21.48 8.36
N ASN A 628 13.30 21.36 7.49
CA ASN A 628 12.23 20.39 7.63
C ASN A 628 12.69 18.99 7.21
N PHE A 629 12.22 17.97 7.93
CA PHE A 629 12.27 16.58 7.47
C PHE A 629 10.86 16.12 7.10
N LEU A 630 10.69 15.57 5.90
CA LEU A 630 9.42 15.00 5.45
C LEU A 630 9.58 13.48 5.28
N GLY A 631 8.84 12.71 6.07
CA GLY A 631 8.78 11.25 6.01
C GLY A 631 8.04 10.74 4.77
N ASN A 632 7.67 9.46 4.80
CA ASN A 632 7.10 8.83 3.61
C ASN A 632 5.63 9.17 3.41
N MET A 633 5.19 9.24 2.16
CA MET A 633 3.78 9.39 1.76
C MET A 633 3.10 10.67 2.28
N ILE A 634 3.77 11.82 2.15
CA ILE A 634 3.24 13.13 2.58
C ILE A 634 2.48 13.82 1.45
N ALA A 635 1.23 14.18 1.72
CA ALA A 635 0.45 15.13 0.93
C ALA A 635 0.66 16.54 1.50
N TYR A 636 1.37 17.41 0.78
CA TYR A 636 1.75 18.76 1.23
C TYR A 636 0.98 19.85 0.47
N PRO A 637 -0.05 20.46 1.07
CA PRO A 637 -0.84 21.51 0.43
C PRO A 637 -0.28 22.93 0.70
N PRO A 638 -0.63 23.92 -0.16
CA PRO A 638 -0.26 25.33 -0.02
C PRO A 638 -0.64 25.97 1.32
N GLN A 639 -1.74 25.52 1.92
CA GLN A 639 -2.31 26.05 3.17
C GLN A 639 -1.63 25.49 4.42
N SER A 640 -0.55 24.72 4.27
CA SER A 640 0.19 24.11 5.36
C SER A 640 0.47 25.08 6.52
N LYS A 641 0.28 24.59 7.75
CA LYS A 641 0.68 25.23 9.01
C LYS A 641 1.94 24.59 9.59
N ALA A 642 2.72 23.86 8.78
CA ALA A 642 4.09 23.49 9.14
C ALA A 642 5.04 24.61 8.68
N GLY A 643 5.70 25.27 9.64
CA GLY A 643 6.71 26.29 9.42
C GLY A 643 8.10 25.68 9.29
N ASP A 644 9.06 26.26 10.00
CA ASP A 644 10.48 25.93 9.90
C ASP A 644 10.90 24.86 10.92
N ASN A 645 11.92 24.08 10.56
CA ASN A 645 12.50 23.03 11.39
C ASN A 645 11.45 22.05 11.96
N CYS A 646 10.50 21.60 11.14
CA CYS A 646 9.51 20.58 11.47
C CYS A 646 9.91 19.18 10.99
N LEU A 647 9.59 18.17 11.78
CA LEU A 647 9.61 16.75 11.35
C LEU A 647 8.20 16.32 11.00
N LEU A 648 7.90 16.03 9.74
CA LEU A 648 6.61 15.49 9.30
C LEU A 648 6.74 13.97 9.17
N ALA A 649 6.22 13.21 10.13
CA ALA A 649 6.36 11.76 10.16
C ALA A 649 5.63 11.05 9.02
N THR A 650 5.98 9.80 8.74
CA THR A 650 5.34 8.97 7.70
C THR A 650 3.81 9.00 7.80
N LYS A 651 3.14 9.23 6.66
CA LYS A 651 1.68 9.38 6.52
C LYS A 651 1.05 10.49 7.39
N VAL A 652 1.81 11.44 7.93
CA VAL A 652 1.21 12.52 8.72
C VAL A 652 0.24 13.35 7.88
N MET A 653 -0.90 13.72 8.47
CA MET A 653 -1.80 14.71 7.91
C MET A 653 -1.25 16.10 8.18
N VAL A 654 -0.81 16.80 7.14
CA VAL A 654 -0.28 18.17 7.27
C VAL A 654 -1.39 19.10 7.78
N PRO A 655 -1.19 19.83 8.90
CA PRO A 655 -2.21 20.70 9.47
C PRO A 655 -2.46 21.89 8.54
N LEU A 656 -3.73 22.26 8.36
CA LEU A 656 -4.15 23.40 7.52
C LEU A 656 -4.66 24.60 8.34
N ASP A 657 -5.05 24.35 9.59
CA ASP A 657 -5.59 25.34 10.50
C ASP A 657 -4.77 25.39 11.80
N GLY A 658 -5.06 26.40 12.61
CA GLY A 658 -4.35 26.64 13.87
C GLY A 658 -3.08 27.47 13.69
N GLN A 659 -2.23 27.44 14.72
CA GLN A 659 -0.95 28.14 14.72
C GLN A 659 0.05 27.44 13.79
N VAL A 660 0.94 28.23 13.20
CA VAL A 660 2.09 27.68 12.48
C VAL A 660 2.97 26.94 13.49
N ARG A 661 3.31 25.70 13.19
CA ARG A 661 4.14 24.83 14.01
C ARG A 661 5.59 24.99 13.57
N GLU A 662 6.50 25.20 14.51
CA GLU A 662 7.94 25.39 14.25
C GLU A 662 8.75 24.64 15.30
N GLY A 663 9.86 24.02 14.91
CA GLY A 663 10.74 23.32 15.85
C GLY A 663 10.13 22.08 16.52
N VAL A 664 9.07 21.51 15.95
CA VAL A 664 8.33 20.34 16.47
C VAL A 664 8.29 19.20 15.44
N GLY A 665 8.04 17.98 15.90
CA GLY A 665 7.61 16.88 15.04
C GLY A 665 6.08 16.79 14.99
N LEU A 666 5.54 16.26 13.90
CA LEU A 666 4.11 16.02 13.69
C LEU A 666 3.92 14.57 13.25
N LEU A 667 3.00 13.87 13.92
CA LEU A 667 2.66 12.47 13.66
C LEU A 667 1.14 12.27 13.63
N GLY A 668 0.67 11.35 12.81
CA GLY A 668 -0.71 10.90 12.81
C GLY A 668 -1.66 11.62 11.84
N ALA A 669 -2.90 11.14 11.80
CA ALA A 669 -4.00 11.71 11.03
C ALA A 669 -5.32 11.58 11.83
N PRO A 670 -5.82 12.65 12.49
CA PRO A 670 -5.27 14.01 12.54
C PRO A 670 -3.89 14.06 13.20
N SER A 671 -3.08 15.06 12.83
CA SER A 671 -1.72 15.17 13.37
C SER A 671 -1.70 15.76 14.78
N PHE A 672 -0.77 15.28 15.59
CA PHE A 672 -0.41 15.81 16.91
C PHE A 672 1.10 16.03 16.99
N GLU A 673 1.53 16.85 17.94
CA GLU A 673 2.95 17.17 18.13
C GLU A 673 3.70 16.04 18.83
N ILE A 674 4.93 15.82 18.35
CA ILE A 674 5.94 14.97 18.96
C ILE A 674 7.25 15.77 19.04
N PRO A 675 8.24 15.34 19.84
CA PRO A 675 9.56 15.96 19.83
C PRO A 675 10.17 16.02 18.42
N ARG A 676 10.80 17.14 18.05
CA ARG A 676 11.44 17.33 16.72
C ARG A 676 12.61 16.37 16.47
N SER A 677 13.36 16.04 17.52
CA SER A 677 14.52 15.16 17.45
C SER A 677 14.71 14.51 18.81
N VAL A 678 15.17 13.26 18.85
CA VAL A 678 15.61 12.61 20.09
C VAL A 678 17.14 12.58 20.13
N LYS A 679 17.74 12.58 21.34
CA LYS A 679 19.20 12.64 21.56
C LYS A 679 20.02 11.71 20.64
N ARG A 680 19.57 10.47 20.48
CA ARG A 680 20.21 9.45 19.65
C ARG A 680 20.24 9.77 18.15
N ASP A 681 19.23 10.46 17.63
CA ASP A 681 19.19 10.82 16.20
C ASP A 681 20.21 11.94 15.89
N ARG A 682 20.47 12.82 16.88
CA ARG A 682 21.53 13.83 16.78
C ARG A 682 22.93 13.24 16.73
N GLU A 683 23.14 12.05 17.30
CA GLU A 683 24.43 11.35 17.29
C GLU A 683 24.77 10.75 15.92
N LEU A 684 23.79 10.58 15.03
CA LEU A 684 23.99 10.08 13.66
C LEU A 684 24.27 11.20 12.65
N ASP A 685 24.15 12.47 13.06
CA ASP A 685 24.39 13.62 12.21
C ASP A 685 25.88 14.01 12.17
N VAL A 686 26.30 14.59 11.04
CA VAL A 686 27.69 14.98 10.83
C VAL A 686 27.88 16.42 11.31
N SER A 687 28.54 16.57 12.46
CA SER A 687 28.76 17.86 13.11
C SER A 687 29.85 18.73 12.45
N SER A 688 30.81 18.13 11.75
CA SER A 688 31.92 18.84 11.09
C SER A 688 31.62 19.19 9.62
N ALA A 689 31.76 20.47 9.26
CA ALA A 689 31.59 20.94 7.88
C ALA A 689 32.59 20.32 6.90
N ASP A 690 33.82 20.01 7.34
CA ASP A 690 34.84 19.37 6.50
C ASP A 690 34.56 17.89 6.30
N GLU A 691 34.05 17.21 7.32
CA GLU A 691 33.59 15.83 7.22
C GLU A 691 32.40 15.71 6.28
N LEU A 692 31.41 16.60 6.39
CA LEU A 692 30.28 16.68 5.47
C LEU A 692 30.74 16.89 4.03
N ARG A 693 31.69 17.81 3.77
CA ARG A 693 32.24 18.04 2.42
C ARG A 693 32.91 16.79 1.86
N ARG A 694 33.68 16.05 2.67
CA ARG A 694 34.31 14.78 2.26
C ARG A 694 33.28 13.69 2.00
N GLY A 695 32.31 13.52 2.90
CA GLY A 695 31.21 12.57 2.79
C GLY A 695 30.37 12.81 1.53
N LEU A 696 30.04 14.07 1.24
CA LEU A 696 29.29 14.45 0.03
C LEU A 696 30.04 14.17 -1.27
N ARG A 697 31.36 14.43 -1.32
CA ARG A 697 32.17 14.08 -2.50
C ARG A 697 32.17 12.58 -2.75
N ALA A 698 32.39 11.79 -1.70
CA ALA A 698 32.36 10.33 -1.80
C ALA A 698 30.96 9.80 -2.17
N LYS A 699 29.90 10.33 -1.55
CA LYS A 699 28.52 9.98 -1.86
C LYS A 699 28.15 10.37 -3.31
N THR A 700 28.64 11.49 -3.81
CA THR A 700 28.41 11.90 -5.22
C THR A 700 28.99 10.87 -6.18
N VAL A 701 30.24 10.46 -5.99
CA VAL A 701 30.87 9.41 -6.81
C VAL A 701 30.08 8.09 -6.71
N TYR A 702 29.68 7.72 -5.50
CA TYR A 702 28.89 6.52 -5.28
C TYR A 702 27.53 6.58 -6.02
N ASN A 703 26.86 7.73 -5.97
CA ASN A 703 25.61 8.01 -6.65
C ASN A 703 25.74 7.95 -8.17
N THR A 704 26.81 8.52 -8.74
CA THR A 704 27.09 8.42 -10.18
C THR A 704 27.20 6.97 -10.62
N ILE A 705 27.91 6.13 -9.86
CA ILE A 705 28.03 4.69 -10.15
C ILE A 705 26.67 4.00 -10.04
N SER A 706 25.89 4.30 -9.00
CA SER A 706 24.54 3.72 -8.83
C SER A 706 23.61 4.11 -9.98
N MET A 707 23.68 5.35 -10.48
CA MET A 707 22.93 5.79 -11.67
C MET A 707 23.42 5.10 -12.94
N ALA A 708 24.73 4.93 -13.12
CA ALA A 708 25.28 4.19 -14.25
C ALA A 708 24.81 2.73 -14.25
N LEU A 709 24.80 2.07 -13.09
CA LEU A 709 24.27 0.71 -12.92
C LEU A 709 22.76 0.65 -13.16
N PHE A 710 22.01 1.64 -12.69
CA PHE A 710 20.57 1.77 -12.96
C PHE A 710 20.27 1.79 -14.47
N LEU A 711 21.05 2.59 -15.22
CA LEU A 711 20.92 2.71 -16.67
C LEU A 711 21.41 1.45 -17.37
N LEU A 712 22.55 0.90 -16.96
CA LEU A 712 23.11 -0.34 -17.49
C LEU A 712 22.10 -1.49 -17.39
N VAL A 713 21.52 -1.74 -16.20
CA VAL A 713 20.54 -2.81 -15.98
C VAL A 713 19.28 -2.63 -16.85
N ARG A 714 18.83 -1.40 -17.07
CA ARG A 714 17.64 -1.14 -17.90
C ARG A 714 17.96 -1.24 -19.39
N TRP A 715 19.16 -0.82 -19.79
CA TRP A 715 19.62 -0.97 -21.16
C TRP A 715 19.88 -2.44 -21.51
N THR A 716 20.54 -3.23 -20.64
CA THR A 716 20.76 -4.66 -20.88
C THR A 716 19.44 -5.44 -20.92
N PHE A 717 18.45 -5.04 -20.12
CA PHE A 717 17.08 -5.55 -20.26
C PHE A 717 16.49 -5.19 -21.63
N PHE A 718 16.56 -3.93 -22.04
CA PHE A 718 16.08 -3.46 -23.34
C PHE A 718 16.75 -4.21 -24.50
N LEU A 719 18.08 -4.30 -24.49
CA LEU A 719 18.88 -5.08 -25.44
C LEU A 719 18.41 -6.54 -25.51
N SER A 720 18.22 -7.20 -24.36
CA SER A 720 17.78 -8.60 -24.33
C SER A 720 16.40 -8.76 -24.96
N VAL A 721 15.47 -7.83 -24.68
CA VAL A 721 14.14 -7.80 -25.29
C VAL A 721 14.24 -7.57 -26.80
N THR A 722 15.11 -6.64 -27.25
CA THR A 722 15.39 -6.41 -28.67
C THR A 722 15.87 -7.68 -29.35
N VAL A 723 16.85 -8.38 -28.76
CA VAL A 723 17.37 -9.66 -29.29
C VAL A 723 16.28 -10.72 -29.37
N VAL A 724 15.41 -10.84 -28.36
CA VAL A 724 14.28 -11.81 -28.38
C VAL A 724 13.32 -11.51 -29.53
N TYR A 725 12.95 -10.24 -29.74
CA TYR A 725 12.05 -9.88 -30.84
C TYR A 725 12.71 -10.04 -32.22
N LEU A 726 13.99 -9.69 -32.37
CA LEU A 726 14.76 -9.93 -33.59
C LEU A 726 14.89 -11.43 -33.90
N ALA A 727 15.14 -12.26 -32.89
CA ALA A 727 15.17 -13.72 -33.05
C ALA A 727 13.79 -14.28 -33.45
N ALA A 728 12.70 -13.72 -32.91
CA ALA A 728 11.35 -14.11 -33.29
C ALA A 728 11.01 -13.77 -34.74
N ILE A 729 11.49 -12.63 -35.23
CA ILE A 729 11.39 -12.25 -36.65
C ILE A 729 12.10 -13.28 -37.53
N ASN A 730 13.26 -13.79 -37.10
CA ASN A 730 13.98 -14.83 -37.86
C ASN A 730 13.27 -16.21 -37.80
N LEU A 731 12.58 -16.52 -36.70
CA LEU A 731 11.77 -17.75 -36.56
C LEU A 731 10.54 -17.78 -37.49
N LEU A 732 10.25 -16.67 -38.19
CA LEU A 732 9.15 -16.54 -39.15
C LEU A 732 9.12 -17.67 -40.19
N HIS A 733 10.29 -18.09 -40.66
CA HIS A 733 10.43 -19.16 -41.66
C HIS A 733 9.97 -20.53 -41.15
N PHE A 734 9.95 -20.75 -39.83
CA PHE A 734 9.55 -22.03 -39.21
C PHE A 734 8.09 -22.04 -38.77
N VAL A 735 7.57 -20.90 -38.29
CA VAL A 735 6.22 -20.78 -37.70
C VAL A 735 5.17 -20.35 -38.73
N GLY A 736 5.59 -19.82 -39.90
CA GLY A 736 4.71 -19.47 -41.02
C GLY A 736 3.85 -18.20 -40.81
N SER A 737 3.90 -17.56 -39.64
CA SER A 737 3.16 -16.33 -39.33
C SER A 737 3.93 -15.41 -38.39
N LEU A 738 4.18 -14.17 -38.82
CA LEU A 738 4.87 -13.15 -38.00
C LEU A 738 4.08 -12.79 -36.76
N ALA A 739 2.76 -12.73 -36.89
CA ALA A 739 1.87 -12.41 -35.77
C ALA A 739 1.98 -13.48 -34.67
N LEU A 740 2.05 -14.76 -35.05
CA LEU A 740 2.23 -15.86 -34.09
C LEU A 740 3.64 -15.84 -33.47
N ALA A 741 4.68 -15.61 -34.27
CA ALA A 741 6.06 -15.50 -33.77
C ALA A 741 6.21 -14.37 -32.74
N VAL A 742 5.67 -13.18 -33.02
CA VAL A 742 5.71 -12.03 -32.09
C VAL A 742 4.84 -12.27 -30.84
N ALA A 743 3.71 -12.96 -30.97
CA ALA A 743 2.88 -13.35 -29.82
C ALA A 743 3.64 -14.29 -28.88
N LEU A 744 4.31 -15.32 -29.43
CA LEU A 744 5.15 -16.24 -28.67
C LEU A 744 6.34 -15.51 -28.04
N ALA A 745 7.01 -14.63 -28.78
CA ALA A 745 8.09 -13.79 -28.26
C ALA A 745 7.62 -12.91 -27.10
N THR A 746 6.42 -12.35 -27.18
CA THR A 746 5.83 -11.55 -26.10
C THR A 746 5.58 -12.39 -24.84
N ALA A 747 5.10 -13.63 -24.98
CA ALA A 747 4.98 -14.55 -23.87
C ALA A 747 6.35 -14.88 -23.25
N VAL A 748 7.38 -15.11 -24.08
CA VAL A 748 8.77 -15.31 -23.63
C VAL A 748 9.29 -14.08 -22.89
N VAL A 749 9.06 -12.87 -23.40
CA VAL A 749 9.48 -11.60 -22.77
C VAL A 749 8.85 -11.43 -21.38
N ILE A 750 7.61 -11.85 -21.17
CA ILE A 750 6.97 -11.79 -19.84
C ILE A 750 7.70 -12.70 -18.85
N VAL A 751 7.98 -13.94 -19.24
CA VAL A 751 8.73 -14.89 -18.39
C VAL A 751 10.16 -14.41 -18.17
N PHE A 752 10.83 -13.96 -19.23
CA PHE A 752 12.16 -13.37 -19.18
C PHE A 752 12.22 -12.16 -18.27
N THR A 753 11.21 -11.29 -18.28
CA THR A 753 11.13 -10.11 -17.40
C THR A 753 11.18 -10.52 -15.94
N VAL A 754 10.44 -11.56 -15.56
CA VAL A 754 10.47 -12.09 -14.18
C VAL A 754 11.86 -12.67 -13.88
N ALA A 755 12.39 -13.53 -14.75
CA ALA A 755 13.69 -14.18 -14.54
C ALA A 755 14.83 -13.16 -14.43
N TYR A 756 14.88 -12.20 -15.36
CA TYR A 756 15.88 -11.13 -15.40
C TYR A 756 15.88 -10.30 -14.12
N ASN A 757 14.71 -9.81 -13.69
CA ASN A 757 14.64 -9.00 -12.48
C ASN A 757 14.93 -9.80 -11.20
N VAL A 758 14.61 -11.11 -11.17
CA VAL A 758 15.03 -12.01 -10.08
C VAL A 758 16.55 -12.19 -10.04
N VAL A 759 17.20 -12.32 -11.19
CA VAL A 759 18.67 -12.41 -11.26
C VAL A 759 19.29 -11.10 -10.80
N VAL A 760 18.84 -9.96 -11.33
CA VAL A 760 19.34 -8.64 -10.92
C VAL A 760 19.18 -8.43 -9.43
N ASP A 761 18.00 -8.70 -8.87
CA ASP A 761 17.79 -8.70 -7.43
C ASP A 761 18.84 -9.50 -6.69
N ARG A 762 19.02 -10.78 -7.05
CA ARG A 762 19.92 -11.69 -6.32
C ARG A 762 21.37 -11.23 -6.39
N LEU A 763 21.78 -10.63 -7.50
CA LEU A 763 23.11 -10.03 -7.66
C LEU A 763 23.32 -8.83 -6.73
N PHE A 764 22.29 -8.01 -6.52
CA PHE A 764 22.39 -6.79 -5.71
C PHE A 764 21.94 -6.97 -4.25
N ARG A 765 21.28 -8.08 -3.92
CA ARG A 765 20.79 -8.40 -2.57
C ARG A 765 21.86 -8.35 -1.47
N PRO A 766 23.11 -8.81 -1.68
CA PRO A 766 24.16 -8.71 -0.66
C PRO A 766 24.49 -7.28 -0.24
N LEU A 767 24.02 -6.27 -0.97
CA LEU A 767 24.20 -4.86 -0.61
C LEU A 767 23.19 -4.36 0.43
N GLN A 768 22.13 -5.11 0.71
CA GLN A 768 21.16 -4.73 1.73
C GLN A 768 21.83 -4.70 3.11
N ALA A 769 21.71 -3.57 3.80
CA ALA A 769 22.18 -3.41 5.16
C ALA A 769 21.01 -3.58 6.14
N LEU A 770 21.14 -4.52 7.09
CA LEU A 770 20.25 -4.64 8.25
C LEU A 770 20.94 -3.95 9.43
N VAL A 771 20.52 -2.74 9.76
CA VAL A 771 21.13 -1.89 10.79
C VAL A 771 20.10 -1.48 11.85
N PRO A 772 19.77 -2.35 12.83
CA PRO A 772 18.76 -2.06 13.84
C PRO A 772 19.13 -0.88 14.74
N GLN A 773 20.43 -0.69 15.00
CA GLN A 773 20.95 0.40 15.83
C GLN A 773 21.09 1.74 15.08
N GLY A 774 20.85 1.74 13.75
CA GLY A 774 21.03 2.89 12.88
C GLY A 774 22.45 3.10 12.38
N CYS A 775 22.57 3.83 11.27
CA CYS A 775 23.83 4.39 10.75
C CYS A 775 23.54 5.73 10.07
N SER A 776 24.57 6.53 9.82
CA SER A 776 24.42 7.80 9.12
C SER A 776 24.15 7.57 7.62
N ILE A 777 23.46 8.51 6.96
CA ILE A 777 23.30 8.51 5.49
C ILE A 777 24.63 8.72 4.75
N TYR A 778 25.72 9.04 5.46
CA TYR A 778 27.07 9.13 4.91
C TYR A 778 27.88 7.84 5.10
N ASP A 779 27.30 6.83 5.75
CA ASP A 779 27.95 5.54 5.93
C ASP A 779 27.83 4.65 4.70
N ARG A 780 28.87 3.86 4.44
CA ARG A 780 28.89 2.90 3.34
C ARG A 780 27.78 1.84 3.45
N ALA A 781 27.32 1.52 4.67
CA ALA A 781 26.21 0.60 4.88
C ALA A 781 24.93 1.12 4.24
N PHE A 782 24.58 2.39 4.49
CA PHE A 782 23.43 3.03 3.85
C PHE A 782 23.63 3.13 2.34
N TRP A 783 24.80 3.55 1.84
CA TRP A 783 25.04 3.66 0.40
C TRP A 783 24.84 2.33 -0.33
N ARG A 784 25.31 1.22 0.25
CA ARG A 784 25.06 -0.13 -0.27
C ARG A 784 23.56 -0.43 -0.37
N HIS A 785 22.82 -0.12 0.69
CA HIS A 785 21.38 -0.30 0.74
C HIS A 785 20.65 0.57 -0.31
N GLU A 786 21.00 1.85 -0.41
CA GLU A 786 20.46 2.83 -1.38
C GLU A 786 20.70 2.36 -2.84
N ARG A 787 21.87 1.78 -3.13
CA ARG A 787 22.16 1.19 -4.46
C ARG A 787 21.27 0.00 -4.75
N PHE A 788 21.00 -0.85 -3.76
CA PHE A 788 20.09 -1.99 -3.94
C PHE A 788 18.69 -1.51 -4.34
N TRP A 789 18.14 -0.50 -3.65
CA TRP A 789 16.85 0.09 -4.00
C TRP A 789 16.86 0.65 -5.42
N LYS A 790 17.88 1.45 -5.74
CA LYS A 790 18.01 2.11 -7.05
C LYS A 790 17.98 1.10 -8.21
N VAL A 791 18.80 0.06 -8.11
CA VAL A 791 18.98 -0.90 -9.21
C VAL A 791 17.79 -1.87 -9.32
N SER A 792 17.23 -2.29 -8.18
CA SER A 792 16.12 -3.26 -8.16
C SER A 792 14.79 -2.64 -8.60
N SER A 793 14.15 -3.21 -9.62
CA SER A 793 12.79 -2.81 -10.02
C SER A 793 11.73 -3.74 -9.43
N LEU A 794 10.65 -3.17 -8.89
CA LEU A 794 9.47 -3.93 -8.42
C LEU A 794 8.21 -3.68 -9.25
N THR A 795 8.27 -2.78 -10.25
CA THR A 795 7.08 -2.37 -11.02
C THR A 795 6.45 -3.54 -11.78
N TYR A 796 7.24 -4.48 -12.29
CA TYR A 796 6.74 -5.65 -13.02
C TYR A 796 5.90 -6.59 -12.13
N VAL A 797 6.15 -6.61 -10.82
CA VAL A 797 5.46 -7.49 -9.87
C VAL A 797 3.99 -7.09 -9.72
N LEU A 798 3.65 -5.80 -9.95
CA LEU A 798 2.28 -5.30 -9.94
C LEU A 798 1.40 -5.93 -11.03
N ALA A 799 1.99 -6.42 -12.12
CA ALA A 799 1.26 -7.12 -13.17
C ALA A 799 0.64 -8.45 -12.68
N PHE A 800 1.10 -8.97 -11.55
CA PHE A 800 0.68 -10.23 -10.96
C PHE A 800 -0.24 -10.06 -9.73
N ASN A 801 -0.73 -8.85 -9.46
CA ASN A 801 -1.67 -8.60 -8.36
C ASN A 801 -2.88 -9.53 -8.42
N GLY A 802 -3.21 -10.15 -7.28
CA GLY A 802 -4.30 -11.10 -7.12
C GLY A 802 -4.02 -12.49 -7.71
N THR A 803 -2.77 -12.84 -8.01
CA THR A 803 -2.43 -14.16 -8.58
C THR A 803 -1.54 -15.01 -7.65
N PRO A 804 -1.65 -16.35 -7.69
CA PRO A 804 -0.72 -17.28 -7.05
C PRO A 804 0.75 -17.09 -7.48
N LEU A 805 0.97 -16.60 -8.71
CA LEU A 805 2.29 -16.41 -9.30
C LEU A 805 3.10 -15.36 -8.54
N LYS A 806 2.43 -14.31 -8.02
CA LYS A 806 3.08 -13.26 -7.25
C LYS A 806 3.82 -13.82 -6.02
N ASN A 807 3.24 -14.82 -5.36
CA ASN A 807 3.87 -15.52 -4.23
C ASN A 807 5.12 -16.29 -4.64
N VAL A 808 5.14 -16.88 -5.85
CA VAL A 808 6.33 -17.56 -6.38
C VAL A 808 7.42 -16.53 -6.64
N ILE A 809 7.07 -15.40 -7.26
CA ILE A 809 8.00 -14.30 -7.51
C ILE A 809 8.58 -13.78 -6.20
N TRP A 810 7.78 -13.56 -5.15
CA TRP A 810 8.29 -13.12 -3.86
C TRP A 810 9.32 -14.07 -3.25
N ARG A 811 9.08 -15.39 -3.31
CA ARG A 811 10.05 -16.38 -2.85
C ARG A 811 11.34 -16.37 -3.67
N LEU A 812 11.24 -16.23 -4.99
CA LEU A 812 12.42 -16.11 -5.86
C LEU A 812 13.25 -14.86 -5.53
N LEU A 813 12.56 -13.76 -5.21
CA LEU A 813 13.14 -12.51 -4.74
C LEU A 813 13.58 -12.54 -3.25
N GLY A 814 13.58 -13.71 -2.61
CA GLY A 814 14.19 -13.93 -1.28
C GLY A 814 13.28 -13.70 -0.09
N MET A 815 12.00 -13.40 -0.32
CA MET A 815 11.02 -13.18 0.74
C MET A 815 10.48 -14.49 1.31
N ARG A 816 10.28 -14.55 2.62
CA ARG A 816 9.67 -15.70 3.29
C ARG A 816 8.15 -15.54 3.26
N VAL A 817 7.49 -16.17 2.30
CA VAL A 817 6.03 -16.08 2.10
C VAL A 817 5.35 -17.44 2.24
N GLY A 818 4.36 -17.52 3.13
CA GLY A 818 3.54 -18.70 3.39
C GLY A 818 2.65 -19.11 2.23
N ARG A 819 1.97 -20.24 2.37
CA ARG A 819 1.11 -20.81 1.31
C ARG A 819 -0.16 -19.96 1.14
N ARG A 820 -0.68 -19.91 -0.10
CA ARG A 820 -1.99 -19.30 -0.43
C ARG A 820 -2.21 -17.85 0.06
N VAL A 821 -1.14 -17.08 0.20
CA VAL A 821 -1.23 -15.64 0.46
C VAL A 821 -1.96 -14.98 -0.71
N PHE A 822 -2.97 -14.17 -0.40
CA PHE A 822 -3.60 -13.30 -1.37
C PHE A 822 -2.91 -11.94 -1.33
N ASP A 823 -2.34 -11.53 -2.47
CA ASP A 823 -1.63 -10.25 -2.57
C ASP A 823 -2.15 -9.44 -3.76
N ASP A 824 -2.88 -8.36 -3.45
CA ASP A 824 -3.51 -7.48 -4.44
C ASP A 824 -2.83 -6.12 -4.61
N GLY A 825 -1.67 -5.91 -3.97
CA GLY A 825 -1.00 -4.61 -4.04
C GLY A 825 0.14 -4.38 -3.07
N LEU A 826 0.70 -5.42 -2.46
CA LEU A 826 1.85 -5.30 -1.55
C LEU A 826 3.02 -4.60 -2.24
N ARG A 827 3.56 -3.58 -1.57
CA ARG A 827 4.87 -3.00 -1.82
C ARG A 827 5.80 -3.33 -0.65
N VAL A 828 6.92 -3.96 -0.97
CA VAL A 828 7.92 -4.40 0.01
C VAL A 828 9.34 -4.11 -0.49
N PRO A 829 9.93 -2.96 -0.11
CA PRO A 829 11.29 -2.61 -0.53
C PRO A 829 12.34 -3.64 -0.08
N GLU A 830 12.39 -4.01 1.21
CA GLU A 830 13.34 -4.99 1.78
C GLU A 830 12.73 -6.38 1.96
N ARG A 831 12.31 -6.97 0.85
CA ARG A 831 11.76 -8.33 0.78
C ARG A 831 12.52 -9.43 1.54
N SER A 832 13.85 -9.37 1.68
CA SER A 832 14.64 -10.36 2.43
C SER A 832 14.52 -10.21 3.97
N PHE A 833 14.00 -9.08 4.44
CA PHE A 833 13.78 -8.77 5.85
C PHE A 833 12.34 -9.04 6.29
N THR A 834 11.46 -9.33 5.34
CA THR A 834 10.03 -9.54 5.58
C THR A 834 9.67 -11.03 5.58
N THR A 835 8.91 -11.44 6.60
CA THR A 835 8.24 -12.74 6.66
C THR A 835 6.73 -12.54 6.68
N ILE A 836 6.00 -13.28 5.84
CA ILE A 836 4.54 -13.30 5.77
C ILE A 836 4.05 -14.73 5.94
N GLY A 837 3.17 -14.97 6.92
CA GLY A 837 2.56 -16.25 7.21
C GLY A 837 1.65 -16.75 6.08
N GLU A 838 1.14 -17.97 6.21
CA GLU A 838 0.23 -18.54 5.22
C GLU A 838 -1.17 -17.93 5.31
N ASN A 839 -1.92 -17.99 4.21
CA ASN A 839 -3.30 -17.53 4.08
C ASN A 839 -3.52 -16.04 4.45
N CYS A 840 -2.46 -15.22 4.47
CA CYS A 840 -2.59 -13.79 4.66
C CYS A 840 -3.34 -13.12 3.50
N THR A 841 -4.00 -12.00 3.80
CA THR A 841 -4.73 -11.17 2.84
C THR A 841 -4.11 -9.77 2.81
N LEU A 842 -3.46 -9.42 1.70
CA LEU A 842 -2.78 -8.13 1.51
C LEU A 842 -3.54 -7.33 0.46
N ASN A 843 -4.25 -6.30 0.90
CA ASN A 843 -5.09 -5.47 0.02
C ASN A 843 -4.27 -4.54 -0.89
N ALA A 844 -4.99 -3.88 -1.80
CA ALA A 844 -4.43 -2.85 -2.66
C ALA A 844 -3.70 -1.77 -1.84
N ASP A 845 -2.55 -1.34 -2.33
CA ASP A 845 -1.74 -0.26 -1.75
C ASP A 845 -1.14 -0.55 -0.35
N THR A 846 -1.14 -1.82 0.09
CA THR A 846 -0.44 -2.20 1.34
C THR A 846 1.07 -2.02 1.22
N ILE A 847 1.69 -1.41 2.23
CA ILE A 847 3.13 -1.20 2.31
C ILE A 847 3.69 -1.93 3.52
N VAL A 848 4.76 -2.70 3.31
CA VAL A 848 5.56 -3.30 4.39
C VAL A 848 7.00 -2.81 4.20
N GLN A 849 7.44 -1.89 5.06
CA GLN A 849 8.72 -1.20 4.94
C GLN A 849 9.61 -1.49 6.14
N CYS A 850 10.72 -2.20 5.92
CA CYS A 850 11.65 -2.66 6.95
C CYS A 850 12.74 -1.63 7.28
N HIS A 851 12.54 -0.37 6.90
CA HIS A 851 13.47 0.71 7.21
C HIS A 851 12.76 2.00 7.56
N SER A 852 13.49 2.91 8.20
CA SER A 852 13.21 4.34 8.25
C SER A 852 14.46 5.13 7.93
N GLN A 853 14.30 6.23 7.21
CA GLN A 853 15.34 7.22 7.00
C GLN A 853 14.83 8.52 7.60
N GLU A 854 15.32 8.90 8.77
CA GLU A 854 14.87 10.07 9.55
C GLU A 854 16.07 10.98 9.78
N ASP A 855 15.97 12.23 9.32
CA ASP A 855 16.88 13.33 9.65
C ASP A 855 18.40 12.99 9.59
N GLY A 856 18.82 12.32 8.51
CA GLY A 856 20.24 11.94 8.31
C GLY A 856 20.64 10.60 8.91
N GLY A 857 19.75 9.94 9.65
CA GLY A 857 19.89 8.56 10.10
C GLY A 857 19.14 7.56 9.20
N PHE A 858 19.71 6.38 9.03
CA PHE A 858 19.08 5.22 8.41
C PHE A 858 19.02 4.06 9.41
N LYS A 859 17.81 3.55 9.67
CA LYS A 859 17.54 2.41 10.56
C LYS A 859 16.77 1.36 9.78
N SER A 860 17.04 0.09 10.05
CA SER A 860 16.28 -1.00 9.43
C SER A 860 16.21 -2.22 10.32
N ASP A 861 15.05 -2.87 10.37
CA ASP A 861 14.84 -4.09 11.12
C ASP A 861 13.81 -5.00 10.42
N ARG A 862 13.75 -6.25 10.83
CA ARG A 862 12.87 -7.27 10.25
C ARG A 862 11.40 -6.99 10.57
N ILE A 863 10.53 -7.52 9.72
CA ILE A 863 9.08 -7.54 9.95
C ILE A 863 8.60 -8.99 9.86
N ALA A 864 7.78 -9.41 10.81
CA ALA A 864 7.13 -10.72 10.81
C ALA A 864 5.61 -10.57 10.89
N ILE A 865 4.91 -11.01 9.85
CA ILE A 865 3.45 -11.05 9.79
C ILE A 865 2.99 -12.50 9.99
N GLY A 866 2.19 -12.76 11.02
CA GLY A 866 1.62 -14.07 11.36
C GLY A 866 0.72 -14.67 10.27
N ALA A 867 0.27 -15.91 10.46
CA ALA A 867 -0.61 -16.61 9.54
C ALA A 867 -2.05 -16.05 9.60
N GLY A 868 -2.73 -15.98 8.46
CA GLY A 868 -4.11 -15.52 8.37
C GLY A 868 -4.32 -14.02 8.62
N CYS A 869 -3.24 -13.23 8.70
CA CYS A 869 -3.37 -11.79 8.91
C CYS A 869 -4.02 -11.08 7.71
N THR A 870 -4.79 -10.02 7.99
CA THR A 870 -5.37 -9.15 6.96
C THR A 870 -4.82 -7.74 7.08
N LEU A 871 -4.16 -7.24 6.04
CA LEU A 871 -3.76 -5.84 5.92
C LEU A 871 -4.74 -5.11 5.00
N GLY A 872 -5.43 -4.10 5.52
CA GLY A 872 -6.45 -3.30 4.82
C GLY A 872 -5.90 -2.43 3.69
N VAL A 873 -6.79 -1.84 2.89
CA VAL A 873 -6.40 -1.02 1.72
C VAL A 873 -5.56 0.16 2.19
N GLY A 874 -4.38 0.38 1.63
CA GLY A 874 -3.49 1.49 2.00
C GLY A 874 -2.86 1.40 3.39
N ALA A 875 -2.96 0.24 4.06
CA ALA A 875 -2.30 0.00 5.34
C ALA A 875 -0.76 0.01 5.20
N PHE A 876 -0.08 0.54 6.21
CA PHE A 876 1.37 0.69 6.22
C PHE A 876 1.94 0.04 7.49
N VAL A 877 2.83 -0.94 7.32
CA VAL A 877 3.54 -1.62 8.41
C VAL A 877 4.99 -1.20 8.39
N HIS A 878 5.46 -0.66 9.51
CA HIS A 878 6.82 -0.15 9.65
C HIS A 878 7.81 -1.18 10.22
N TYR A 879 9.09 -0.81 10.32
CA TYR A 879 10.18 -1.73 10.66
C TYR A 879 10.13 -2.19 12.12
N GLY A 880 10.66 -3.38 12.39
CA GLY A 880 10.71 -3.94 13.75
C GLY A 880 9.35 -4.44 14.27
N VAL A 881 8.32 -4.48 13.41
CA VAL A 881 6.98 -4.92 13.78
C VAL A 881 6.85 -6.44 13.76
N THR A 882 6.08 -6.97 14.73
CA THR A 882 5.58 -8.33 14.68
C THR A 882 4.05 -8.36 14.80
N THR A 883 3.38 -9.21 14.02
CA THR A 883 1.93 -9.42 14.13
C THR A 883 1.63 -10.87 14.44
N GLY A 884 0.80 -11.10 15.45
CA GLY A 884 0.28 -12.43 15.79
C GLY A 884 -0.67 -12.96 14.73
N ASP A 885 -0.92 -14.27 14.77
CA ASP A 885 -1.79 -14.94 13.80
C ASP A 885 -3.21 -14.35 13.80
N ARG A 886 -3.80 -14.25 12.61
CA ARG A 886 -5.14 -13.72 12.35
C ARG A 886 -5.37 -12.28 12.80
N ALA A 887 -4.30 -11.55 13.11
CA ALA A 887 -4.41 -10.12 13.39
C ALA A 887 -4.84 -9.34 12.13
N MET A 888 -5.64 -8.30 12.32
CA MET A 888 -6.19 -7.48 11.25
C MET A 888 -5.80 -6.01 11.45
N LEU A 889 -5.23 -5.41 10.40
CA LEU A 889 -4.94 -3.99 10.33
C LEU A 889 -5.93 -3.32 9.39
N ALA A 890 -6.72 -2.37 9.88
CA ALA A 890 -7.76 -1.70 9.14
C ALA A 890 -7.21 -0.81 8.01
N THR A 891 -8.11 -0.40 7.12
CA THR A 891 -7.83 0.46 5.95
C THR A 891 -7.09 1.75 6.34
N SER A 892 -6.06 2.11 5.56
CA SER A 892 -5.18 3.28 5.73
C SER A 892 -4.46 3.40 7.07
N SER A 893 -4.44 2.34 7.87
CA SER A 893 -3.81 2.36 9.19
C SER A 893 -2.28 2.36 9.11
N PHE A 894 -1.62 3.01 10.06
CA PHE A 894 -0.16 3.08 10.14
C PHE A 894 0.33 2.38 11.41
N LEU A 895 0.86 1.17 11.26
CA LEU A 895 1.42 0.39 12.35
C LEU A 895 2.87 0.85 12.60
N MET A 896 3.07 1.47 13.76
CA MET A 896 4.32 2.13 14.13
C MET A 896 5.48 1.15 14.26
N LYS A 897 6.70 1.69 14.09
CA LYS A 897 7.94 0.95 14.26
C LYS A 897 8.01 0.28 15.63
N GLY A 898 8.43 -0.98 15.66
CA GLY A 898 8.60 -1.75 16.91
C GLY A 898 7.33 -2.29 17.56
N GLU A 899 6.15 -2.05 16.98
CA GLU A 899 4.87 -2.52 17.55
C GLU A 899 4.70 -4.04 17.46
N GLU A 900 4.06 -4.61 18.48
CA GLU A 900 3.63 -6.00 18.52
C GLU A 900 2.10 -6.07 18.54
N MET A 901 1.49 -6.58 17.46
CA MET A 901 0.04 -6.84 17.41
C MET A 901 -0.25 -8.23 17.97
N PRO A 902 -1.14 -8.36 18.97
CA PRO A 902 -1.56 -9.67 19.47
C PRO A 902 -2.28 -10.52 18.40
N PRO A 903 -2.28 -11.85 18.53
CA PRO A 903 -3.10 -12.71 17.68
C PRO A 903 -4.58 -12.34 17.76
N ASN A 904 -5.29 -12.40 16.62
CA ASN A 904 -6.71 -12.05 16.47
C ASN A 904 -7.06 -10.58 16.75
N ALA A 905 -6.09 -9.71 17.05
CA ALA A 905 -6.37 -8.32 17.34
C ALA A 905 -6.78 -7.56 16.07
N LEU A 906 -7.77 -6.66 16.22
CA LEU A 906 -8.14 -5.70 15.18
C LEU A 906 -7.61 -4.33 15.55
N TRP A 907 -6.69 -3.81 14.74
CA TRP A 907 -6.12 -2.48 14.93
C TRP A 907 -6.48 -1.54 13.79
N GLY A 908 -6.58 -0.26 14.08
CA GLY A 908 -6.78 0.75 13.06
C GLY A 908 -6.37 2.15 13.50
N GLY A 909 -6.19 3.01 12.51
CA GLY A 909 -5.84 4.40 12.72
C GLY A 909 -4.41 4.75 12.32
N ASN A 910 -4.07 6.04 12.42
CA ASN A 910 -2.73 6.56 12.18
C ASN A 910 -2.33 7.51 13.32
N PRO A 911 -1.50 7.06 14.28
CA PRO A 911 -0.98 5.70 14.46
C PRO A 911 -2.08 4.65 14.72
N ALA A 912 -1.80 3.38 14.38
CA ALA A 912 -2.73 2.29 14.60
C ALA A 912 -2.79 1.90 16.08
N THR A 913 -4.00 1.78 16.62
CA THR A 913 -4.28 1.29 17.98
C THR A 913 -5.31 0.18 17.91
N GLU A 914 -5.46 -0.58 19.00
CA GLU A 914 -6.52 -1.58 19.11
C GLU A 914 -7.89 -0.92 18.96
N MET A 915 -8.73 -1.50 18.12
CA MET A 915 -10.11 -1.10 17.95
C MET A 915 -10.99 -2.07 18.73
N ARG A 916 -11.96 -1.54 19.49
CA ARG A 916 -13.05 -2.37 20.00
C ARG A 916 -13.83 -2.95 18.82
N GLU A 917 -14.44 -4.12 19.02
CA GLU A 917 -15.32 -4.78 18.05
C GLU A 917 -16.61 -4.00 17.76
N HIS A 918 -16.63 -2.67 17.92
CA HIS A 918 -17.69 -1.80 17.42
C HIS A 918 -17.49 -1.52 15.93
N SER A 919 -17.75 -2.57 15.16
CA SER A 919 -18.43 -2.40 13.88
C SER A 919 -19.58 -3.40 13.84
N VAL A 920 -20.70 -3.00 14.43
CA VAL A 920 -22.03 -3.65 14.44
C VAL A 920 -22.55 -3.96 13.01
N ASP A 921 -21.76 -3.79 11.96
CA ASP A 921 -22.07 -4.10 10.58
C ASP A 921 -20.88 -4.73 9.80
N LEU A 922 -19.98 -5.52 10.42
CA LEU A 922 -19.15 -6.45 9.61
C LEU A 922 -19.95 -7.67 9.11
N GLN A 923 -21.11 -7.95 9.71
CA GLN A 923 -22.08 -8.91 9.20
C GLN A 923 -23.17 -8.24 8.35
N VAL A 924 -23.67 -8.99 7.38
CA VAL A 924 -24.59 -8.58 6.33
C VAL A 924 -25.92 -8.03 6.91
N ARG A 925 -26.13 -6.71 6.92
CA ARG A 925 -27.48 -6.14 6.92
C ARG A 925 -27.96 -5.95 5.48
N LYS A 926 -29.17 -6.44 5.19
CA LYS A 926 -29.84 -6.31 3.89
C LYS A 926 -29.95 -4.83 3.50
N ILE A 927 -29.43 -4.50 2.32
CA ILE A 927 -29.66 -3.21 1.67
C ILE A 927 -30.98 -3.32 0.91
N SER A 928 -31.93 -2.43 1.21
CA SER A 928 -33.07 -2.14 0.33
C SER A 928 -32.69 -0.96 -0.57
N ILE A 929 -32.96 -1.09 -1.87
CA ILE A 929 -32.82 -0.01 -2.85
C ILE A 929 -34.20 0.62 -2.95
N ASP A 930 -34.32 1.92 -2.68
CA ASP A 930 -35.59 2.62 -2.93
C ASP A 930 -35.83 2.80 -4.44
N ASP A 931 -37.06 3.18 -4.81
CA ASP A 931 -37.45 3.37 -6.22
C ASP A 931 -36.68 4.49 -6.94
N ASN A 932 -35.90 5.31 -6.20
CA ASN A 932 -35.00 6.34 -6.72
C ASN A 932 -33.53 5.90 -6.82
N GLY A 933 -33.22 4.66 -6.44
CA GLY A 933 -31.89 4.08 -6.57
C GLY A 933 -30.88 4.53 -5.52
N ALA A 934 -31.32 5.14 -4.40
CA ALA A 934 -30.50 5.49 -3.25
C ALA A 934 -30.46 4.31 -2.25
N ALA A 935 -29.28 4.04 -1.67
CA ALA A 935 -29.15 3.02 -0.63
C ALA A 935 -29.56 3.63 0.72
N VAL A 936 -30.68 3.16 1.28
CA VAL A 936 -31.15 3.57 2.62
C VAL A 936 -30.81 2.47 3.62
N LEU A 937 -30.14 2.83 4.71
CA LEU A 937 -29.91 1.95 5.87
C LEU A 937 -31.24 1.81 6.63
N VAL A 938 -31.89 0.64 6.55
CA VAL A 938 -33.09 0.35 7.35
C VAL A 938 -32.64 -0.13 8.73
N ARG A 939 -33.03 0.59 9.80
CA ARG A 939 -32.94 0.07 11.17
C ARG A 939 -33.95 -1.09 11.30
N GLY A 940 -33.45 -2.31 11.51
CA GLY A 940 -34.31 -3.40 11.98
C GLY A 940 -34.86 -3.04 13.36
N GLY A 941 -36.18 -3.16 13.51
CA GLY A 941 -36.90 -2.88 14.76
C GLY A 941 -36.61 -3.86 15.88
#